data_AF-A0A837HG36-F1
#
_entry.id   AF-A0A837HG36-F1
#
_cell.length_a   1.000
_cell.length_b   1.000
_cell.length_c   1.000
_cell.angle_alpha   90.00
_cell.angle_beta   90.00
_cell.angle_gamma   90.00
#
_symmetry.space_group_name_H-M   'P 1'
#
loop_
_entity.id
_entity.type
_entity.pdbx_description
1 polymer ?
#
loop_
_entity_poly.entity_id
_entity_poly.type
_entity_poly.pdbx_seq_one_letter_code
_entity_poly.pdbx_strand_id
1 'polypeptide(L)'
;MRVTDFDSIKLKLASPEDILEWSHGEVTKPETINYRTQRPEKDGLFCEKIFGPSKDWECYCGKYRRIRYKGIVCDKCGVEVTRSIVRRERMGHIKLAVPVAHIWFLRSVPSRMGAVLDLPLGQLEKVVYFAAYIITNVNDGAKKQVLSELAKEFKSKYEAEENKDNKEKIKEARDRALEEINSLKKYHILSEVGYHNLSMKYSEVFEASTGSEAIKKLFSEIDTQALYKELLAQAEKAQGMSKKNVLKRLKLIHGIMKSKVRPEWMFIEVLPVLPPDLRPMVPLDGGRYASSDLNDLYRRVINRNNRLKKLLELNAPEVICRNEKRMLQEAVDALIDNSARRGQGVMASTGQKRKLKSLADMLKGKQGRFRQNLLGKRVDYSGRSVIVVGPDLHLDQCGLPKKMALELFKPFVINKIIEGGLAHNIRGANRLIAEGPEEIWAFLEEVIQDKTVLLNRAPTLHRLGVQAFRPILIEGSAIRLHPLTCRAFNADFDGDQMAVHVPLTIEAQHEAKTIMLSANNLLKPATGEPITDPDKDIVLGCFWMTVIKKGAIGEGKIFGSKNEAVLAYQNGIIEINAEIKVLKHLEDRKNQKGEDRYIKTSVGRIIFNTAIPNDFGFINKEMNKKSLKALMADLIETHDFAKMKDVLDRVKSLGYEYATKSGLSWGYADLVVPKEKEEIIKTANKEVETIYDQYQNGFLTDEERYDRVIEIWHKAKNDIAHKVREIMEKENNSVYTIISSGARGSWAQPVQLAGMRGLMASPSGRTIELPVISNFKEGLTVLEYFISTHGARKGSADTALRTASAGYLTRRLVDVSQDVVIREEDCKSKEGITAYRADAKEINQAFAVKLFGRHTLNDIKDGKSILVKAGEIITKADSLKIDNSGVDEVQLRSPITCQSLTGICKKCYGFDLGENSSLSFTLTDYYFPGAGSEWLNSDFHYFEPMVSLGLGKFSLLGAYMTNLEDIYFEAGLEVGSVSLFAGAGDGAYTMDGKFSICNLGISTSKEIKITDSFSLPVSGSVILNPSTEQFHIVVGISL
;
A
#
# COMPACT_ATOMS: atom_id res chain seq x y z
N MET A 1 -9.05 -18.86 17.23
CA MET A 1 -9.01 -17.40 17.49
C MET A 1 -9.23 -16.68 16.18
N ARG A 2 -10.23 -15.80 16.10
CA ARG A 2 -10.43 -14.91 14.95
C ARG A 2 -9.58 -13.65 15.17
N VAL A 3 -9.19 -12.97 14.09
CA VAL A 3 -8.31 -11.77 14.15
C VAL A 3 -8.99 -10.59 14.88
N THR A 4 -10.30 -10.65 15.02
CA THR A 4 -11.16 -9.66 15.69
C THR A 4 -11.01 -9.61 17.22
N ASP A 5 -10.31 -10.57 17.83
CA ASP A 5 -10.41 -10.81 19.28
C ASP A 5 -9.23 -10.20 20.09
N PHE A 6 -8.38 -9.35 19.48
CA PHE A 6 -7.23 -8.77 20.19
C PHE A 6 -6.88 -7.33 19.77
N ASP A 7 -6.58 -6.46 20.75
CA ASP A 7 -6.23 -5.06 20.52
C ASP A 7 -4.73 -4.83 20.24
N SER A 8 -3.87 -5.77 20.64
CA SER A 8 -2.42 -5.62 20.49
C SER A 8 -1.71 -6.95 20.28
N ILE A 9 -0.57 -6.89 19.59
CA ILE A 9 0.33 -8.03 19.40
C ILE A 9 1.62 -7.75 20.16
N LYS A 10 2.00 -8.70 21.02
CA LYS A 10 3.26 -8.63 21.76
C LYS A 10 4.25 -9.69 21.26
N LEU A 11 5.49 -9.27 21.05
CA LEU A 11 6.60 -10.16 20.72
C LEU A 11 7.55 -10.25 21.91
N LYS A 12 7.89 -11.48 22.31
CA LYS A 12 8.82 -11.78 23.42
C LYS A 12 9.78 -12.89 22.97
N LEU A 13 10.97 -12.92 23.56
CA LEU A 13 11.88 -14.05 23.43
C LEU A 13 11.27 -15.27 24.13
N ALA A 14 11.21 -16.40 23.43
CA ALA A 14 10.66 -17.65 23.95
C ALA A 14 11.65 -18.31 24.91
N SER A 15 11.20 -18.70 26.10
CA SER A 15 12.00 -19.52 27.00
C SER A 15 11.99 -20.99 26.55
N PRO A 16 12.92 -21.83 27.07
CA PRO A 16 12.85 -23.27 26.86
C PRO A 16 11.55 -23.89 27.37
N GLU A 17 10.98 -23.35 28.47
CA GLU A 17 9.69 -23.81 28.99
C GLU A 17 8.54 -23.44 28.05
N ASP A 18 8.51 -22.20 27.53
CA ASP A 18 7.50 -21.76 26.55
C ASP A 18 7.49 -22.68 25.31
N ILE A 19 8.68 -23.05 24.82
CA ILE A 19 8.80 -23.92 23.63
C ILE A 19 8.30 -25.34 23.92
N LEU A 20 8.53 -25.85 25.13
CA LEU A 20 8.02 -27.16 25.55
C LEU A 20 6.49 -27.13 25.70
N GLU A 21 5.93 -26.03 26.21
CA GLU A 21 4.47 -25.83 26.31
C GLU A 21 3.79 -25.85 24.93
N TRP A 22 4.42 -25.24 23.91
CA TRP A 22 3.90 -25.26 22.54
C TRP A 22 4.04 -26.62 21.85
N SER A 23 4.89 -27.50 22.38
CA SER A 23 5.25 -28.74 21.72
C SER A 23 4.34 -29.90 22.08
N HIS A 24 3.89 -30.63 21.06
CA HIS A 24 3.13 -31.87 21.23
C HIS A 24 4.01 -33.14 21.25
N GLY A 25 5.34 -33.00 21.20
CA GLY A 25 6.27 -34.13 21.28
C GLY A 25 7.66 -33.86 20.71
N GLU A 26 8.64 -34.66 21.15
CA GLU A 26 10.03 -34.58 20.69
C GLU A 26 10.24 -35.34 19.37
N VAL A 27 10.90 -34.70 18.40
CA VAL A 27 11.34 -35.33 17.16
C VAL A 27 12.75 -35.87 17.34
N THR A 28 12.89 -37.19 17.39
CA THR A 28 14.17 -37.87 17.62
C THR A 28 14.80 -38.37 16.32
N LYS A 29 13.98 -38.70 15.33
CA LYS A 29 14.42 -39.35 14.08
C LYS A 29 14.48 -38.36 12.91
N PRO A 30 15.53 -38.42 12.06
CA PRO A 30 15.66 -37.54 10.89
C PRO A 30 14.78 -37.99 9.72
N GLU A 31 14.21 -39.19 9.74
CA GLU A 31 13.40 -39.71 8.65
C GLU A 31 12.09 -38.92 8.47
N THR A 32 11.63 -38.82 7.23
CA THR A 32 10.39 -38.11 6.87
C THR A 32 9.23 -39.08 6.66
N ILE A 33 9.24 -39.74 5.51
CA ILE A 33 8.24 -40.74 5.10
C ILE A 33 8.96 -42.01 4.66
N ASN A 34 8.27 -43.13 4.81
CA ASN A 34 8.73 -44.40 4.26
C ASN A 34 8.53 -44.41 2.74
N TYR A 35 9.58 -44.64 1.96
CA TYR A 35 9.49 -44.61 0.50
C TYR A 35 8.60 -45.71 -0.10
N ARG A 36 8.40 -46.84 0.62
CA ARG A 36 7.56 -47.95 0.14
C ARG A 36 6.09 -47.75 0.49
N THR A 37 5.81 -47.45 1.76
CA THR A 37 4.42 -47.32 2.24
C THR A 37 3.85 -45.92 2.07
N GLN A 38 4.69 -44.93 1.76
CA GLN A 38 4.37 -43.51 1.66
C GLN A 38 3.77 -42.93 2.94
N ARG A 39 3.91 -43.65 4.07
CA ARG A 39 3.42 -43.22 5.38
C ARG A 39 4.51 -42.49 6.15
N PRO A 40 4.12 -41.54 7.03
CA PRO A 40 5.07 -40.89 7.93
C PRO A 40 5.79 -41.90 8.83
N GLU A 41 7.08 -41.65 9.09
CA GLU A 41 7.85 -42.45 10.04
C GLU A 41 7.52 -42.07 11.49
N LYS A 42 7.61 -43.06 12.40
CA LYS A 42 7.40 -42.83 13.84
C LYS A 42 8.56 -42.01 14.41
N ASP A 43 8.24 -41.04 15.26
CA ASP A 43 9.17 -40.09 15.88
C ASP A 43 10.02 -39.26 14.90
N GLY A 44 9.67 -39.31 13.60
CA GLY A 44 10.30 -38.56 12.53
C GLY A 44 9.68 -37.18 12.31
N LEU A 45 10.17 -36.48 11.28
CA LEU A 45 9.76 -35.11 10.97
C LEU A 45 8.29 -34.96 10.54
N PHE A 46 7.61 -36.04 10.19
CA PHE A 46 6.19 -36.02 9.78
C PHE A 46 5.30 -36.85 10.72
N CYS A 47 5.83 -37.26 11.88
CA CYS A 47 5.18 -38.20 12.80
C CYS A 47 3.73 -37.80 13.15
N GLU A 48 2.79 -38.71 12.92
CA GLU A 48 1.37 -38.46 13.20
C GLU A 48 1.06 -38.36 14.70
N LYS A 49 1.87 -38.99 15.55
CA LYS A 49 1.71 -38.91 17.01
C LYS A 49 1.94 -37.49 17.52
N ILE A 50 2.93 -36.80 16.95
CA ILE A 50 3.34 -35.45 17.36
C ILE A 50 2.45 -34.40 16.69
N PHE A 51 2.33 -34.47 15.37
CA PHE A 51 1.69 -33.41 14.59
C PHE A 51 0.18 -33.62 14.34
N GLY A 52 -0.34 -34.83 14.56
CA GLY A 52 -1.72 -35.21 14.27
C GLY A 52 -1.88 -36.08 13.01
N PRO A 53 -3.10 -36.54 12.73
CA PRO A 53 -3.36 -37.56 11.70
C PRO A 53 -3.22 -37.03 10.27
N SER A 54 -2.69 -37.84 9.35
CA SER A 54 -2.53 -37.44 7.93
C SER A 54 -3.87 -37.37 7.17
N LYS A 55 -4.89 -38.07 7.65
CA LYS A 55 -6.25 -38.09 7.09
C LYS A 55 -7.25 -37.73 8.17
N ASP A 56 -8.34 -37.09 7.77
CA ASP A 56 -9.39 -36.68 8.70
C ASP A 56 -10.00 -37.90 9.40
N TRP A 57 -10.01 -37.87 10.74
CA TRP A 57 -10.61 -38.88 11.59
C TRP A 57 -10.03 -40.31 11.41
N GLU A 58 -8.77 -40.43 11.02
CA GLU A 58 -8.08 -41.71 10.88
C GLU A 58 -6.73 -41.72 11.61
N CYS A 59 -6.51 -42.71 12.48
CA CYS A 59 -5.22 -42.90 13.14
C CYS A 59 -4.21 -43.66 12.25
N TYR A 60 -2.91 -43.56 12.54
CA TYR A 60 -1.83 -44.18 11.76
C TYR A 60 -2.03 -45.68 11.46
N CYS A 61 -2.49 -46.45 12.46
CA CYS A 61 -2.65 -47.90 12.33
C CYS A 61 -3.99 -48.32 11.69
N GLY A 62 -4.93 -47.39 11.48
CA GLY A 62 -6.26 -47.67 10.95
C GLY A 62 -7.25 -48.33 11.93
N LYS A 63 -6.88 -48.55 13.21
CA LYS A 63 -7.77 -49.12 14.25
C LYS A 63 -9.02 -48.24 14.45
N TYR A 64 -8.81 -46.94 14.63
CA TYR A 64 -9.87 -45.95 14.75
C TYR A 64 -9.99 -45.16 13.44
N ARG A 65 -11.20 -45.21 12.87
CA ARG A 65 -11.60 -44.55 11.62
C ARG A 65 -13.01 -43.99 11.80
N ARG A 66 -13.29 -42.85 11.16
CA ARG A 66 -14.56 -42.10 11.17
C ARG A 66 -14.73 -41.19 12.38
N ILE A 67 -15.63 -40.21 12.22
CA ILE A 67 -15.89 -39.13 13.19
C ILE A 67 -16.37 -39.59 14.56
N ARG A 68 -16.94 -40.80 14.68
CA ARG A 68 -17.46 -41.35 15.95
C ARG A 68 -16.39 -41.50 17.05
N TYR A 69 -15.12 -41.57 16.66
CA TYR A 69 -13.98 -41.72 17.58
C TYR A 69 -13.24 -40.40 17.81
N LYS A 70 -13.89 -39.26 17.55
CA LYS A 70 -13.33 -37.92 17.75
C LYS A 70 -12.71 -37.78 19.14
N GLY A 71 -11.46 -37.34 19.19
CA GLY A 71 -10.73 -37.04 20.44
C GLY A 71 -10.13 -38.26 21.14
N ILE A 72 -10.35 -39.49 20.62
CA ILE A 72 -9.72 -40.69 21.20
C ILE A 72 -8.26 -40.77 20.73
N VAL A 73 -7.35 -40.98 21.69
CA VAL A 73 -5.93 -41.27 21.41
C VAL A 73 -5.78 -42.78 21.23
N CYS A 74 -5.19 -43.20 20.10
CA CYS A 74 -5.12 -44.61 19.78
C CYS A 74 -4.10 -45.37 20.64
N ASP A 75 -4.52 -46.40 21.38
CA ASP A 75 -3.63 -47.24 22.21
C ASP A 75 -2.46 -47.88 21.45
N LYS A 76 -2.63 -48.20 20.17
CA LYS A 76 -1.60 -48.88 19.35
C LYS A 76 -0.57 -47.94 18.74
N CYS A 77 -0.97 -46.72 18.38
CA CYS A 77 -0.10 -45.79 17.64
C CYS A 77 0.10 -44.43 18.30
N GLY A 78 -0.64 -44.13 19.36
CA GLY A 78 -0.60 -42.86 20.09
C GLY A 78 -1.16 -41.66 19.31
N VAL A 79 -1.74 -41.88 18.12
CA VAL A 79 -2.30 -40.80 17.30
C VAL A 79 -3.70 -40.47 17.77
N GLU A 80 -3.94 -39.18 17.99
CA GLU A 80 -5.25 -38.62 18.32
C GLU A 80 -6.13 -38.52 17.07
N VAL A 81 -7.37 -38.97 17.16
CA VAL A 81 -8.32 -38.97 16.04
C VAL A 81 -9.00 -37.60 15.93
N THR A 82 -8.44 -36.73 15.10
CA THR A 82 -8.93 -35.38 14.81
C THR A 82 -8.91 -35.09 13.30
N ARG A 83 -9.22 -33.85 12.91
CA ARG A 83 -9.05 -33.39 11.52
C ARG A 83 -7.56 -33.20 11.24
N SER A 84 -7.14 -33.48 10.01
CA SER A 84 -5.75 -33.32 9.56
C SER A 84 -5.23 -31.89 9.65
N ILE A 85 -6.12 -30.87 9.67
CA ILE A 85 -5.77 -29.45 9.78
C ILE A 85 -4.90 -29.11 10.99
N VAL A 86 -4.98 -29.89 12.08
CA VAL A 86 -4.13 -29.69 13.26
C VAL A 86 -2.63 -29.82 12.93
N ARG A 87 -2.28 -30.54 11.84
CA ARG A 87 -0.89 -30.67 11.34
C ARG A 87 -0.31 -29.37 10.78
N ARG A 88 -1.14 -28.34 10.63
CA ARG A 88 -0.71 -26.98 10.27
C ARG A 88 -0.45 -26.10 11.50
N GLU A 89 -0.93 -26.51 12.67
CA GLU A 89 -0.91 -25.72 13.91
C GLU A 89 0.04 -26.32 14.96
N ARG A 90 0.06 -27.65 15.13
CA ARG A 90 0.84 -28.34 16.17
C ARG A 90 2.35 -28.25 15.90
N MET A 91 3.10 -27.77 16.89
CA MET A 91 4.55 -27.71 16.84
C MET A 91 5.18 -28.95 17.49
N GLY A 92 6.36 -29.33 17.01
CA GLY A 92 7.24 -30.31 17.65
C GLY A 92 8.44 -29.59 18.28
N HIS A 93 9.31 -30.33 18.97
CA HIS A 93 10.59 -29.79 19.42
C HIS A 93 11.73 -30.80 19.26
N ILE A 94 12.97 -30.32 19.31
CA ILE A 94 14.18 -31.12 19.38
C ILE A 94 14.94 -30.67 20.62
N LYS A 95 15.20 -31.60 21.55
CA LYS A 95 16.08 -31.33 22.69
C LYS A 95 17.54 -31.45 22.23
N LEU A 96 18.24 -30.32 22.19
CA LEU A 96 19.64 -30.27 21.80
C LEU A 96 20.50 -30.88 22.91
N ALA A 97 21.56 -31.60 22.53
CA ALA A 97 22.52 -32.17 23.47
C ALA A 97 23.32 -31.08 24.20
N VAL A 98 23.47 -29.92 23.55
CA VAL A 98 24.29 -28.80 23.97
C VAL A 98 23.57 -27.50 23.61
N PRO A 99 23.55 -26.47 24.46
CA PRO A 99 22.99 -25.16 24.13
C PRO A 99 23.71 -24.53 22.94
N VAL A 100 22.95 -23.95 22.03
CA VAL A 100 23.43 -23.32 20.80
C VAL A 100 23.12 -21.83 20.84
N ALA A 101 24.08 -20.98 20.49
CA ALA A 101 23.86 -19.54 20.43
C ALA A 101 22.92 -19.19 19.26
N HIS A 102 21.90 -18.38 19.49
CA HIS A 102 21.01 -17.98 18.40
C HIS A 102 21.70 -16.96 17.46
N ILE A 103 21.80 -17.28 16.17
CA ILE A 103 22.55 -16.50 15.17
C ILE A 103 22.16 -15.02 15.11
N TRP A 104 20.88 -14.67 15.24
CA TRP A 104 20.46 -13.25 15.24
C TRP A 104 21.01 -12.43 16.41
N PHE A 105 21.13 -12.99 17.61
CA PHE A 105 21.68 -12.25 18.75
C PHE A 105 23.21 -12.19 18.73
N LEU A 106 23.83 -13.21 18.14
CA LEU A 106 25.27 -13.27 17.91
C LEU A 106 25.71 -12.31 16.79
N ARG A 107 25.22 -12.50 15.57
CA ARG A 107 25.72 -11.86 14.34
C ARG A 107 25.00 -10.58 13.89
N SER A 108 23.90 -10.21 14.53
CA SER A 108 23.27 -8.91 14.24
C SER A 108 24.29 -7.78 14.38
N VAL A 109 24.13 -6.72 13.60
CA VAL A 109 24.91 -5.49 13.74
C VAL A 109 23.97 -4.41 14.31
N PRO A 110 24.14 -3.98 15.58
CA PRO A 110 25.11 -4.45 16.57
C PRO A 110 24.75 -5.82 17.18
N SER A 111 25.77 -6.53 17.69
CA SER A 111 25.61 -7.83 18.36
C SER A 111 24.98 -7.62 19.73
N ARG A 112 23.87 -8.33 20.01
CA ARG A 112 23.19 -8.21 21.31
C ARG A 112 23.98 -8.94 22.39
N MET A 113 24.51 -10.12 22.07
CA MET A 113 25.36 -10.87 23.00
C MET A 113 26.68 -10.13 23.29
N GLY A 114 27.33 -9.57 22.26
CA GLY A 114 28.55 -8.77 22.44
C GLY A 114 28.30 -7.54 23.30
N ALA A 115 27.16 -6.86 23.11
CA ALA A 115 26.78 -5.73 23.95
C ALA A 115 26.53 -6.12 25.42
N VAL A 116 25.99 -7.31 25.71
CA VAL A 116 25.79 -7.77 27.10
C VAL A 116 27.13 -7.99 27.81
N LEU A 117 28.07 -8.70 27.17
CA LEU A 117 29.38 -9.02 27.76
C LEU A 117 30.45 -7.93 27.61
N ASP A 118 30.16 -6.86 26.86
CA ASP A 118 31.16 -5.84 26.45
C ASP A 118 32.30 -6.40 25.59
N LEU A 119 31.99 -7.37 24.73
CA LEU A 119 32.97 -8.04 23.89
C LEU A 119 32.77 -7.72 22.40
N PRO A 120 33.87 -7.53 21.64
CA PRO A 120 33.80 -7.43 20.19
C PRO A 120 33.22 -8.71 19.56
N LEU A 121 32.39 -8.54 18.53
CA LEU A 121 31.75 -9.66 17.81
C LEU A 121 32.76 -10.72 17.35
N GLY A 122 33.88 -10.29 16.74
CA GLY A 122 34.87 -11.22 16.19
C GLY A 122 35.58 -12.07 17.25
N GLN A 123 35.67 -11.60 18.49
CA GLN A 123 36.23 -12.40 19.58
C GLN A 123 35.17 -13.37 20.13
N LEU A 124 33.92 -12.91 20.29
CA LEU A 124 32.82 -13.74 20.77
C LEU A 124 32.52 -14.90 19.80
N GLU A 125 32.57 -14.65 18.48
CA GLU A 125 32.42 -15.70 17.47
C GLU A 125 33.48 -16.80 17.62
N LYS A 126 34.75 -16.43 17.89
CA LYS A 126 35.81 -17.42 18.09
C LYS A 126 35.52 -18.35 19.27
N VAL A 127 34.92 -17.84 20.34
CA VAL A 127 34.54 -18.67 21.50
C VAL A 127 33.36 -19.57 21.15
N VAL A 128 32.30 -19.04 20.53
CA VAL A 128 31.09 -19.81 20.14
C VAL A 128 31.43 -20.97 19.21
N TYR A 129 32.30 -20.76 18.22
CA TYR A 129 32.70 -21.77 17.24
C TYR A 129 33.95 -22.58 17.66
N PHE A 130 34.26 -22.63 18.96
CA PHE A 130 35.29 -23.49 19.55
C PHE A 130 36.73 -23.22 19.05
N ALA A 131 37.03 -21.97 18.65
CA ALA A 131 38.36 -21.55 18.21
C ALA A 131 39.17 -20.79 19.30
N ALA A 132 38.52 -20.39 20.39
CA ALA A 132 39.13 -19.68 21.51
C ALA A 132 38.44 -20.03 22.83
N TYR A 133 39.09 -19.74 23.95
CA TYR A 133 38.56 -19.94 25.31
C TYR A 133 38.23 -18.60 25.94
N ILE A 134 37.20 -18.56 26.78
CA ILE A 134 36.84 -17.40 27.60
C ILE A 134 37.06 -17.74 29.07
N ILE A 135 37.68 -16.83 29.82
CA ILE A 135 37.85 -16.98 31.27
C ILE A 135 36.50 -16.79 31.95
N THR A 136 36.00 -17.85 32.59
CA THR A 136 34.71 -17.87 33.28
C THR A 136 34.81 -17.41 34.72
N ASN A 137 35.89 -17.81 35.41
CA ASN A 137 36.13 -17.47 36.81
C ASN A 137 37.61 -17.21 37.06
N VAL A 138 37.92 -16.31 37.99
CA VAL A 138 39.28 -16.01 38.45
C VAL A 138 39.25 -16.05 39.97
N ASN A 139 40.12 -16.87 40.57
CA ASN A 139 40.26 -16.94 42.01
C ASN A 139 41.25 -15.88 42.49
N ASP A 140 40.71 -14.75 42.97
CA ASP A 140 41.52 -13.62 43.46
C ASP A 140 42.42 -13.99 44.66
N GLY A 141 42.05 -15.00 45.45
CA GLY A 141 42.85 -15.49 46.57
C GLY A 141 44.12 -16.21 46.09
N ALA A 142 43.95 -17.20 45.21
CA ALA A 142 45.06 -17.93 44.58
C ALA A 142 45.94 -16.97 43.74
N LYS A 143 45.32 -16.02 43.04
CA LYS A 143 46.04 -14.99 42.28
C LYS A 143 47.00 -14.19 43.16
N LYS A 144 46.57 -13.78 44.36
CA LYS A 144 47.43 -13.05 45.31
C LYS A 144 48.55 -13.92 45.88
N GLN A 145 48.28 -15.20 46.14
CA GLN A 145 49.30 -16.14 46.61
C GLN A 145 50.40 -16.33 45.56
N VAL A 146 50.02 -16.62 44.32
CA VAL A 146 50.97 -16.77 43.19
C VAL A 146 51.76 -15.49 42.95
N LEU A 147 51.13 -14.31 43.04
CA LEU A 147 51.84 -13.02 42.93
C LEU A 147 52.88 -12.85 44.06
N SER A 148 52.57 -13.31 45.27
CA SER A 148 53.50 -13.24 46.41
C SER A 148 54.66 -14.23 46.30
N GLU A 149 54.41 -15.43 45.76
CA GLU A 149 55.41 -16.46 45.50
C GLU A 149 56.35 -16.03 44.36
N LEU A 150 55.80 -15.49 43.28
CA LEU A 150 56.56 -14.93 42.17
C LEU A 150 57.49 -13.80 42.64
N ALA A 151 57.02 -12.94 43.55
CA ALA A 151 57.84 -11.87 44.13
C ALA A 151 58.98 -12.41 45.00
N LYS A 152 58.75 -13.48 45.78
CA LYS A 152 59.78 -14.15 46.58
C LYS A 152 60.81 -14.85 45.68
N GLU A 153 60.35 -15.60 44.68
CA GLU A 153 61.19 -16.33 43.72
C GLU A 153 62.06 -15.38 42.88
N PHE A 154 61.50 -14.25 42.45
CA PHE A 154 62.24 -13.20 41.78
C PHE A 154 63.34 -12.62 42.69
N LYS A 155 63.01 -12.30 43.94
CA LYS A 155 63.98 -11.73 44.89
C LYS A 155 65.15 -12.69 45.12
N SER A 156 64.87 -13.99 45.33
CA SER A 156 65.93 -14.99 45.51
C SER A 156 66.80 -15.18 44.27
N LYS A 157 66.21 -15.23 43.06
CA LYS A 157 66.98 -15.42 41.82
C LYS A 157 67.76 -14.16 41.40
N TYR A 158 67.26 -12.97 41.75
CA TYR A 158 67.93 -11.71 41.45
C TYR A 158 69.12 -11.44 42.40
N GLU A 159 69.03 -11.87 43.66
CA GLU A 159 70.10 -11.77 44.65
C GLU A 159 71.21 -12.82 44.45
N ALA A 160 70.89 -14.01 43.93
CA ALA A 160 71.84 -15.11 43.72
C ALA A 160 72.70 -15.01 42.44
N GLU A 161 72.33 -14.17 41.48
CA GLU A 161 73.02 -14.05 40.18
C GLU A 161 73.98 -12.85 40.20
N GLU A 162 75.23 -12.98 39.75
CA GLU A 162 76.22 -11.88 39.73
C GLU A 162 76.36 -11.21 38.34
N ASN A 163 75.94 -11.89 37.27
CA ASN A 163 76.10 -11.43 35.88
C ASN A 163 74.99 -10.44 35.46
N LYS A 164 75.37 -9.26 34.95
CA LYS A 164 74.43 -8.17 34.59
C LYS A 164 73.42 -8.57 33.51
N ASP A 165 73.85 -9.27 32.46
CA ASP A 165 72.95 -9.68 31.36
C ASP A 165 71.90 -10.72 31.82
N ASN A 166 72.24 -11.56 32.80
CA ASN A 166 71.30 -12.52 33.36
C ASN A 166 70.31 -11.86 34.32
N LYS A 167 70.71 -10.81 35.06
CA LYS A 167 69.78 -10.01 35.88
C LYS A 167 68.72 -9.32 35.04
N GLU A 168 69.07 -8.80 33.87
CA GLU A 168 68.09 -8.22 32.94
C GLU A 168 67.11 -9.28 32.42
N LYS A 169 67.58 -10.46 32.02
CA LYS A 169 66.71 -11.57 31.61
C LYS A 169 65.74 -12.03 32.71
N ILE A 170 66.20 -12.06 33.96
CA ILE A 170 65.35 -12.41 35.13
C ILE A 170 64.28 -11.33 35.36
N LYS A 171 64.63 -10.05 35.17
CA LYS A 171 63.69 -8.92 35.26
C LYS A 171 62.64 -8.97 34.14
N GLU A 172 63.05 -9.21 32.90
CA GLU A 172 62.14 -9.39 31.77
C GLU A 172 61.23 -10.62 31.93
N ALA A 173 61.72 -11.71 32.53
CA ALA A 173 60.92 -12.90 32.81
C ALA A 173 59.86 -12.63 33.89
N ARG A 174 60.22 -11.87 34.94
CA ARG A 174 59.28 -11.42 35.97
C ARG A 174 58.20 -10.52 35.38
N ASP A 175 58.60 -9.52 34.60
CA ASP A 175 57.67 -8.55 34.02
C ASP A 175 56.69 -9.24 33.05
N ARG A 176 57.17 -10.21 32.25
CA ARG A 176 56.30 -11.09 31.45
C ARG A 176 55.33 -11.91 32.30
N ALA A 177 55.79 -12.54 33.39
CA ALA A 177 54.92 -13.32 34.28
C ALA A 177 53.88 -12.43 35.00
N LEU A 178 54.25 -11.22 35.39
CA LEU A 178 53.34 -10.22 35.94
C LEU A 178 52.28 -9.80 34.93
N GLU A 179 52.67 -9.56 33.67
CA GLU A 179 51.71 -9.27 32.59
C GLU A 179 50.77 -10.44 32.32
N GLU A 180 51.29 -11.68 32.27
CA GLU A 180 50.50 -12.90 32.11
C GLU A 180 49.43 -13.00 33.22
N ILE A 181 49.81 -12.88 34.49
CA ILE A 181 48.88 -12.98 35.63
C ILE A 181 47.90 -11.79 35.65
N ASN A 182 48.33 -10.59 35.32
CA ASN A 182 47.46 -9.40 35.29
C ASN A 182 46.45 -9.44 34.13
N SER A 183 46.78 -10.11 33.03
CA SER A 183 45.88 -10.32 31.90
C SER A 183 44.70 -11.26 32.22
N LEU A 184 44.83 -12.11 33.24
CA LEU A 184 43.77 -13.02 33.70
C LEU A 184 42.65 -12.21 34.38
N LYS A 185 41.61 -11.90 33.60
CA LYS A 185 40.38 -11.22 34.02
C LYS A 185 39.16 -11.96 33.46
N LYS A 186 38.04 -11.92 34.18
CA LYS A 186 36.76 -12.46 33.71
C LYS A 186 36.40 -11.85 32.35
N TYR A 187 35.87 -12.67 31.44
CA TYR A 187 35.58 -12.33 30.03
C TYR A 187 36.78 -12.17 29.10
N HIS A 188 38.02 -12.23 29.60
CA HIS A 188 39.19 -12.22 28.73
C HIS A 188 39.23 -13.50 27.87
N ILE A 189 39.60 -13.34 26.60
CA ILE A 189 39.59 -14.43 25.61
C ILE A 189 41.01 -14.85 25.28
N LEU A 190 41.29 -16.13 25.43
CA LEU A 190 42.59 -16.76 25.22
C LEU A 190 42.57 -17.59 23.92
N SER A 191 43.68 -17.56 23.17
CA SER A 191 43.90 -18.51 22.08
C SER A 191 44.12 -19.93 22.63
N GLU A 192 44.00 -20.96 21.80
CA GLU A 192 44.23 -22.34 22.24
C GLU A 192 45.64 -22.56 22.79
N VAL A 193 46.66 -22.02 22.10
CA VAL A 193 48.06 -22.05 22.57
C VAL A 193 48.22 -21.26 23.87
N GLY A 194 47.60 -20.08 23.95
CA GLY A 194 47.65 -19.24 25.16
C GLY A 194 47.00 -19.92 26.35
N TYR A 195 45.85 -20.56 26.16
CA TYR A 195 45.17 -21.36 27.19
C TYR A 195 46.04 -22.52 27.66
N HIS A 196 46.64 -23.29 26.74
CA HIS A 196 47.50 -24.41 27.12
C HIS A 196 48.71 -23.96 27.95
N ASN A 197 49.41 -22.90 27.51
CA ASN A 197 50.56 -22.35 28.22
C ASN A 197 50.20 -21.81 29.61
N LEU A 198 49.10 -21.05 29.72
CA LEU A 198 48.64 -20.47 30.99
C LEU A 198 48.04 -21.52 31.91
N SER A 199 47.34 -22.52 31.39
CA SER A 199 46.76 -23.63 32.17
C SER A 199 47.84 -24.52 32.76
N MET A 200 49.00 -24.70 32.11
CA MET A 200 50.11 -25.44 32.70
C MET A 200 50.80 -24.68 33.84
N LYS A 201 50.81 -23.35 33.78
CA LYS A 201 51.48 -22.49 34.78
C LYS A 201 50.58 -22.10 35.95
N TYR A 202 49.30 -21.82 35.70
CA TYR A 202 48.40 -21.11 36.61
C TYR A 202 47.01 -21.77 36.71
N SER A 203 46.93 -23.10 36.65
CA SER A 203 45.68 -23.87 36.71
C SER A 203 44.78 -23.52 37.89
N GLU A 204 45.37 -23.18 39.04
CA GLU A 204 44.63 -22.84 40.26
C GLU A 204 44.07 -21.40 40.28
N VAL A 205 44.53 -20.54 39.38
CA VAL A 205 44.22 -19.10 39.37
C VAL A 205 42.96 -18.79 38.57
N PHE A 206 42.70 -19.52 37.49
CA PHE A 206 41.59 -19.22 36.58
C PHE A 206 40.94 -20.47 35.99
N GLU A 207 39.65 -20.36 35.70
CA GLU A 207 38.91 -21.34 34.92
C GLU A 207 38.59 -20.71 33.55
N ALA A 208 38.88 -21.43 32.47
CA ALA A 208 38.44 -21.04 31.14
C ALA A 208 37.67 -22.17 30.46
N SER A 209 36.67 -21.80 29.68
CA SER A 209 35.83 -22.73 28.93
C SER A 209 35.60 -22.22 27.51
N THR A 210 35.10 -23.07 26.62
CA THR A 210 34.87 -22.72 25.22
C THR A 210 33.47 -23.15 24.77
N GLY A 211 32.99 -22.57 23.68
CA GLY A 211 31.67 -22.85 23.11
C GLY A 211 30.52 -22.08 23.75
N SER A 212 29.33 -22.32 23.22
CA SER A 212 28.07 -21.70 23.65
C SER A 212 27.66 -22.02 25.09
N GLU A 213 28.05 -23.19 25.62
CA GLU A 213 27.82 -23.58 27.03
C GLU A 213 28.47 -22.62 28.02
N ALA A 214 29.75 -22.31 27.78
CA ALA A 214 30.53 -21.41 28.63
C ALA A 214 29.89 -20.01 28.67
N ILE A 215 29.48 -19.51 27.50
CA ILE A 215 28.87 -18.19 27.40
C ILE A 215 27.47 -18.20 28.04
N LYS A 216 26.66 -19.25 27.86
CA LYS A 216 25.37 -19.36 28.54
C LYS A 216 25.52 -19.30 30.06
N LYS A 217 26.49 -20.02 30.63
CA LYS A 217 26.79 -19.99 32.07
C LYS A 217 27.12 -18.57 32.53
N LEU A 218 27.96 -17.86 31.78
CA LEU A 218 28.26 -16.44 32.07
C LEU A 218 27.01 -15.57 32.02
N PHE A 219 26.11 -15.78 31.05
CA PHE A 219 24.87 -15.02 30.95
C PHE A 219 23.91 -15.29 32.12
N SER A 220 23.86 -16.52 32.64
CA SER A 220 23.02 -16.85 33.80
C SER A 220 23.50 -16.25 35.12
N GLU A 221 24.78 -15.88 35.22
CA GLU A 221 25.37 -15.23 36.40
C GLU A 221 25.16 -13.70 36.41
N ILE A 222 24.69 -13.10 35.30
CA ILE A 222 24.56 -11.64 35.20
C ILE A 222 23.31 -11.15 35.95
N ASP A 223 23.53 -10.35 36.99
CA ASP A 223 22.47 -9.54 37.59
C ASP A 223 22.20 -8.30 36.74
N THR A 224 21.08 -8.32 36.01
CA THR A 224 20.65 -7.21 35.15
C THR A 224 20.41 -5.91 35.92
N GLN A 225 20.02 -5.96 37.19
CA GLN A 225 19.69 -4.78 37.98
C GLN A 225 20.95 -4.10 38.54
N ALA A 226 21.92 -4.88 38.98
CA ALA A 226 23.25 -4.37 39.33
C ALA A 226 23.94 -3.76 38.11
N LEU A 227 23.94 -4.46 36.96
CA LEU A 227 24.57 -3.98 35.73
C LEU A 227 23.91 -2.70 35.21
N TYR A 228 22.58 -2.55 35.35
CA TYR A 228 21.89 -1.32 34.98
C TYR A 228 22.37 -0.11 35.79
N LYS A 229 22.49 -0.25 37.12
CA LYS A 229 22.98 0.82 38.01
C LYS A 229 24.43 1.21 37.67
N GLU A 230 25.27 0.22 37.39
CA GLU A 230 26.67 0.45 36.98
C GLU A 230 26.74 1.24 35.66
N LEU A 231 26.00 0.80 34.64
CA LEU A 231 25.99 1.45 33.33
C LEU A 231 25.43 2.87 33.38
N LEU A 232 24.48 3.15 34.29
CA LEU A 232 23.94 4.50 34.50
C LEU A 232 25.02 5.43 35.06
N ALA A 233 25.76 5.00 36.09
CA ALA A 233 26.88 5.75 36.65
C ALA A 233 28.03 5.94 35.63
N GLN A 234 28.30 4.93 34.79
CA GLN A 234 29.27 5.05 33.70
C GLN A 234 28.81 6.04 32.60
N ALA A 235 27.52 6.07 32.29
CA ALA A 235 26.97 6.96 31.27
C ALA A 235 27.05 8.44 31.66
N GLU A 236 26.98 8.76 32.96
CA GLU A 236 27.19 10.11 33.50
C GLU A 236 28.64 10.58 33.34
N LYS A 237 29.60 9.69 33.59
CA LYS A 237 31.04 10.01 33.54
C LYS A 237 31.64 9.95 32.13
N ALA A 238 31.12 9.11 31.25
CA ALA A 238 31.69 8.90 29.92
C ALA A 238 31.46 10.09 28.97
N GLN A 239 32.45 10.38 28.12
CA GLN A 239 32.35 11.42 27.07
C GLN A 239 32.59 10.84 25.66
N GLY A 240 32.11 11.55 24.63
CA GLY A 240 32.31 11.21 23.22
C GLY A 240 31.78 9.83 22.81
N MET A 241 32.62 9.05 22.12
CA MET A 241 32.25 7.75 21.54
C MET A 241 32.00 6.66 22.62
N SER A 242 32.70 6.73 23.76
CA SER A 242 32.49 5.83 24.89
C SER A 242 31.06 5.97 25.45
N LYS A 243 30.59 7.21 25.63
CA LYS A 243 29.21 7.49 26.08
C LYS A 243 28.16 6.86 25.16
N LYS A 244 28.36 6.94 23.83
CA LYS A 244 27.44 6.33 22.85
C LYS A 244 27.38 4.81 22.97
N ASN A 245 28.49 4.15 23.29
CA ASN A 245 28.52 2.70 23.49
C ASN A 245 27.86 2.29 24.81
N VAL A 246 28.15 2.99 25.90
CA VAL A 246 27.51 2.77 27.21
C VAL A 246 26.00 2.98 27.11
N LEU A 247 25.52 4.05 26.46
CA LEU A 247 24.08 4.30 26.26
C LEU A 247 23.38 3.21 25.44
N LYS A 248 24.03 2.66 24.40
CA LYS A 248 23.48 1.53 23.64
C LYS A 248 23.34 0.29 24.52
N ARG A 249 24.32 0.04 25.38
CA ARG A 249 24.33 -1.09 26.32
C ARG A 249 23.27 -0.90 27.40
N LEU A 250 23.17 0.28 27.99
CA LEU A 250 22.15 0.67 28.95
C LEU A 250 20.73 0.48 28.37
N LYS A 251 20.50 0.93 27.13
CA LYS A 251 19.20 0.75 26.44
C LYS A 251 18.83 -0.73 26.28
N LEU A 252 19.81 -1.60 25.99
CA LEU A 252 19.59 -3.04 25.88
C LEU A 252 19.21 -3.65 27.22
N ILE A 253 19.99 -3.40 28.28
CA ILE A 253 19.73 -3.94 29.62
C ILE A 253 18.39 -3.44 30.17
N HIS A 254 18.08 -2.15 29.99
CA HIS A 254 16.77 -1.59 30.36
C HIS A 254 15.61 -2.29 29.64
N GLY A 255 15.76 -2.59 28.34
CA GLY A 255 14.77 -3.32 27.56
C GLY A 255 14.57 -4.77 28.06
N ILE A 256 15.64 -5.46 28.43
CA ILE A 256 15.61 -6.81 29.00
C ILE A 256 14.85 -6.80 30.34
N MET A 257 15.17 -5.86 31.24
CA MET A 257 14.50 -5.69 32.54
C MET A 257 13.01 -5.39 32.36
N LYS A 258 12.65 -4.39 31.54
CA LYS A 258 11.26 -4.00 31.30
C LYS A 258 10.42 -5.14 30.71
N SER A 259 11.04 -5.99 29.89
CA SER A 259 10.36 -7.12 29.24
C SER A 259 10.31 -8.39 30.09
N LYS A 260 10.95 -8.39 31.28
CA LYS A 260 11.14 -9.57 32.14
C LYS A 260 11.70 -10.77 31.36
N VAL A 261 12.71 -10.50 30.53
CA VAL A 261 13.42 -11.51 29.73
C VAL A 261 14.74 -11.84 30.43
N ARG A 262 15.15 -13.11 30.41
CA ARG A 262 16.45 -13.53 30.94
C ARG A 262 17.51 -13.56 29.82
N PRO A 263 18.74 -13.04 30.02
CA PRO A 263 19.76 -13.00 28.98
C PRO A 263 20.11 -14.36 28.35
N GLU A 264 20.11 -15.42 29.13
CA GLU A 264 20.43 -16.79 28.72
C GLU A 264 19.41 -17.41 27.76
N TRP A 265 18.20 -16.86 27.63
CA TRP A 265 17.23 -17.30 26.62
C TRP A 265 17.68 -16.96 25.18
N MET A 266 18.77 -16.20 25.01
CA MET A 266 19.43 -16.04 23.71
C MET A 266 20.14 -17.32 23.23
N PHE A 267 20.26 -18.33 24.09
CA PHE A 267 20.78 -19.66 23.78
C PHE A 267 19.63 -20.66 23.67
N ILE A 268 19.65 -21.46 22.61
CA ILE A 268 18.63 -22.45 22.30
C ILE A 268 19.04 -23.78 22.91
N GLU A 269 18.23 -24.30 23.82
CA GLU A 269 18.35 -25.67 24.35
C GLU A 269 17.31 -26.60 23.75
N VAL A 270 16.11 -26.05 23.55
CA VAL A 270 14.99 -26.72 22.93
C VAL A 270 14.67 -25.97 21.64
N LEU A 271 14.84 -26.65 20.50
CA LEU A 271 14.60 -26.07 19.19
C LEU A 271 13.19 -26.43 18.70
N PRO A 272 12.29 -25.46 18.43
CA PRO A 272 10.97 -25.76 17.89
C PRO A 272 11.05 -26.27 16.45
N VAL A 273 10.21 -27.25 16.15
CA VAL A 273 10.02 -27.82 14.81
C VAL A 273 8.70 -27.33 14.24
N LEU A 274 8.80 -26.69 13.07
CA LEU A 274 7.64 -26.16 12.36
C LEU A 274 6.65 -27.28 11.99
N PRO A 275 5.33 -27.02 12.03
CA PRO A 275 4.31 -27.99 11.59
C PRO A 275 4.56 -28.49 10.15
N PRO A 276 4.33 -29.79 9.86
CA PRO A 276 4.60 -30.43 8.57
C PRO A 276 3.95 -29.74 7.37
N ASP A 277 2.73 -29.24 7.51
CA ASP A 277 1.99 -28.63 6.39
C ASP A 277 2.57 -27.27 5.98
N LEU A 278 3.37 -26.64 6.85
CA LEU A 278 4.15 -25.44 6.51
C LEU A 278 5.49 -25.78 5.84
N ARG A 279 5.87 -27.05 5.80
CA ARG A 279 7.07 -27.60 5.14
C ARG A 279 6.72 -28.89 4.36
N PRO A 280 5.77 -28.81 3.42
CA PRO A 280 5.14 -29.99 2.84
C PRO A 280 6.13 -30.83 2.02
N MET A 281 5.80 -32.11 1.91
CA MET A 281 6.43 -33.05 0.99
C MET A 281 5.32 -33.58 0.07
N VAL A 282 5.30 -33.11 -1.18
CA VAL A 282 4.20 -33.37 -2.12
C VAL A 282 4.67 -34.41 -3.13
N PRO A 283 3.91 -35.50 -3.34
CA PRO A 283 4.19 -36.44 -4.42
C PRO A 283 3.98 -35.76 -5.77
N LEU A 284 4.91 -35.97 -6.69
CA LEU A 284 4.81 -35.57 -8.09
C LEU A 284 4.50 -36.80 -8.95
N ASP A 285 3.94 -36.57 -10.13
CA ASP A 285 3.72 -37.63 -11.12
C ASP A 285 5.05 -38.33 -11.45
N GLY A 286 5.03 -39.67 -11.47
CA GLY A 286 6.23 -40.50 -11.66
C GLY A 286 6.95 -40.91 -10.36
N GLY A 287 6.28 -40.84 -9.20
CA GLY A 287 6.78 -41.39 -7.94
C GLY A 287 7.89 -40.57 -7.27
N ARG A 288 8.16 -39.36 -7.79
CA ARG A 288 9.11 -38.40 -7.18
C ARG A 288 8.40 -37.58 -6.12
N TYR A 289 9.18 -36.95 -5.25
CA TYR A 289 8.66 -36.04 -4.22
C TYR A 289 9.33 -34.68 -4.31
N ALA A 290 8.53 -33.63 -4.22
CA ALA A 290 9.00 -32.28 -3.95
C ALA A 290 8.99 -32.04 -2.44
N SER A 291 10.14 -31.83 -1.84
CA SER A 291 10.27 -31.49 -0.41
C SER A 291 10.67 -30.03 -0.23
N SER A 292 10.17 -29.40 0.83
CA SER A 292 10.69 -28.11 1.31
C SER A 292 12.16 -28.20 1.73
N ASP A 293 12.95 -27.17 1.39
CA ASP A 293 14.36 -26.99 1.79
C ASP A 293 14.54 -27.07 3.32
N LEU A 294 13.53 -26.67 4.10
CA LEU A 294 13.55 -26.73 5.56
C LEU A 294 13.71 -28.15 6.09
N ASN A 295 13.11 -29.14 5.42
CA ASN A 295 13.19 -30.53 5.87
C ASN A 295 14.65 -31.00 5.86
N ASP A 296 15.44 -30.64 4.86
CA ASP A 296 16.86 -31.00 4.79
C ASP A 296 17.69 -30.28 5.87
N LEU A 297 17.35 -29.04 6.20
CA LEU A 297 17.99 -28.30 7.29
C LEU A 297 17.67 -28.93 8.67
N TYR A 298 16.40 -29.26 8.92
CA TYR A 298 16.00 -29.99 10.14
C TYR A 298 16.68 -31.36 10.24
N ARG A 299 16.74 -32.11 9.14
CA ARG A 299 17.45 -33.40 9.09
C ARG A 299 18.92 -33.29 9.48
N ARG A 300 19.60 -32.25 8.99
CA ARG A 300 21.00 -32.00 9.39
C ARG A 300 21.12 -31.74 10.88
N VAL A 301 20.25 -30.92 11.47
CA VAL A 301 20.27 -30.65 12.92
C VAL A 301 20.06 -31.94 13.71
N ILE A 302 19.04 -32.73 13.37
CA ILE A 302 18.73 -33.99 14.08
C ILE A 302 19.90 -34.98 13.97
N ASN A 303 20.46 -35.16 12.77
CA ASN A 303 21.60 -36.06 12.55
C ASN A 303 22.83 -35.66 13.38
N ARG A 304 23.17 -34.36 13.42
CA ARG A 304 24.30 -33.84 14.20
C ARG A 304 24.03 -33.96 15.70
N ASN A 305 22.81 -33.67 16.13
CA ASN A 305 22.41 -33.80 17.53
C ASN A 305 22.48 -35.24 18.03
N ASN A 306 21.95 -36.20 17.26
CA ASN A 306 21.98 -37.62 17.62
C ASN A 306 23.41 -38.18 17.61
N ARG A 307 24.24 -37.76 16.64
CA ARG A 307 25.65 -38.11 16.60
C ARG A 307 26.39 -37.58 17.82
N LEU A 308 26.13 -36.33 18.22
CA LEU A 308 26.73 -35.74 19.42
C LEU A 308 26.29 -36.44 20.70
N LYS A 309 24.99 -36.76 20.87
CA LYS A 309 24.48 -37.55 22.01
C LYS A 309 25.24 -38.88 22.12
N LYS A 310 25.37 -39.61 21.02
CA LYS A 310 26.10 -40.88 20.98
C LYS A 310 27.60 -40.73 21.30
N LEU A 311 28.24 -39.66 20.84
CA LEU A 311 29.65 -39.39 21.16
C LEU A 311 29.87 -39.09 22.64
N LEU A 312 28.93 -38.38 23.27
CA LEU A 312 28.96 -38.10 24.71
C LEU A 312 28.72 -39.38 25.52
N GLU A 313 27.79 -40.24 25.12
CA GLU A 313 27.55 -41.55 25.75
C GLU A 313 28.79 -42.47 25.68
N LEU A 314 29.53 -42.40 24.58
CA LEU A 314 30.77 -43.17 24.38
C LEU A 314 32.01 -42.53 25.04
N ASN A 315 31.86 -41.40 25.73
CA ASN A 315 32.98 -40.62 26.29
C ASN A 315 34.11 -40.35 25.26
N ALA A 316 33.73 -39.99 24.03
CA ALA A 316 34.69 -39.74 22.97
C ALA A 316 35.63 -38.55 23.30
N PRO A 317 36.86 -38.53 22.75
CA PRO A 317 37.82 -37.45 22.99
C PRO A 317 37.26 -36.05 22.72
N GLU A 318 37.67 -35.08 23.53
CA GLU A 318 37.09 -33.73 23.53
C GLU A 318 37.21 -33.02 22.17
N VAL A 319 38.30 -33.27 21.42
CA VAL A 319 38.51 -32.71 20.08
C VAL A 319 37.38 -33.11 19.11
N ILE A 320 36.94 -34.37 19.16
CA ILE A 320 35.87 -34.89 18.31
C ILE A 320 34.53 -34.28 18.76
N CYS A 321 34.29 -34.23 20.08
CA CYS A 321 33.09 -33.64 20.65
C CYS A 321 32.98 -32.14 20.32
N ARG A 322 34.06 -31.36 20.41
CA ARG A 322 34.11 -29.94 20.04
C ARG A 322 33.80 -29.72 18.57
N ASN A 323 34.37 -30.54 17.69
CA ASN A 323 34.07 -30.45 16.26
C ASN A 323 32.58 -30.73 16.00
N GLU A 324 31.99 -31.76 16.62
CA GLU A 324 30.57 -32.06 16.42
C GLU A 324 29.65 -30.98 17.06
N LYS A 325 30.02 -30.41 18.22
CA LYS A 325 29.33 -29.24 18.81
C LYS A 325 29.37 -28.03 17.85
N ARG A 326 30.52 -27.74 17.23
CA ARG A 326 30.65 -26.70 16.19
C ARG A 326 29.74 -26.99 14.99
N MET A 327 29.72 -28.22 14.49
CA MET A 327 28.87 -28.61 13.36
C MET A 327 27.38 -28.51 13.69
N LEU A 328 26.97 -28.80 14.93
CA LEU A 328 25.61 -28.62 15.40
C LEU A 328 25.22 -27.14 15.44
N GLN A 329 26.09 -26.28 15.98
CA GLN A 329 25.91 -24.81 15.96
C GLN A 329 25.72 -24.31 14.53
N GLU A 330 26.58 -24.73 13.60
CA GLU A 330 26.46 -24.37 12.18
C GLU A 330 25.19 -24.91 11.51
N ALA A 331 24.69 -26.08 11.92
CA ALA A 331 23.45 -26.65 11.39
C ALA A 331 22.22 -25.85 11.85
N VAL A 332 22.18 -25.42 13.11
CA VAL A 332 21.10 -24.57 13.64
C VAL A 332 21.16 -23.17 13.03
N ASP A 333 22.36 -22.60 12.88
CA ASP A 333 22.58 -21.35 12.15
C ASP A 333 22.00 -21.41 10.73
N ALA A 334 22.23 -22.53 10.04
CA ALA A 334 21.70 -22.79 8.69
C ALA A 334 20.17 -22.78 8.64
N LEU A 335 19.55 -23.41 9.62
CA LEU A 335 18.11 -23.55 9.72
C LEU A 335 17.42 -22.20 9.97
N ILE A 336 17.97 -21.39 10.87
CA ILE A 336 17.41 -20.10 11.26
C ILE A 336 17.67 -19.06 10.18
N ASP A 337 18.94 -18.83 9.80
CA ASP A 337 19.32 -17.83 8.80
C ASP A 337 20.60 -18.25 8.05
N ASN A 338 20.39 -18.96 6.92
CA ASN A 338 21.50 -19.42 6.08
C ASN A 338 22.23 -18.25 5.39
N SER A 339 21.55 -17.12 5.20
CA SER A 339 22.06 -15.94 4.50
C SER A 339 22.99 -15.09 5.35
N ALA A 340 22.79 -15.08 6.68
CA ALA A 340 23.59 -14.32 7.63
C ALA A 340 25.02 -14.87 7.85
N ARG A 341 25.39 -15.98 7.20
CA ARG A 341 26.73 -16.55 7.28
C ARG A 341 27.68 -15.89 6.29
N ARG A 342 28.87 -15.49 6.77
CA ARG A 342 29.96 -14.95 5.93
C ARG A 342 30.64 -16.01 5.05
N GLY A 343 30.53 -17.30 5.38
CA GLY A 343 31.11 -18.41 4.60
C GLY A 343 30.19 -18.92 3.47
N GLN A 344 30.64 -19.97 2.76
CA GLN A 344 29.78 -20.67 1.79
C GLN A 344 28.55 -21.25 2.53
N GLY A 345 27.39 -20.63 2.32
CA GLY A 345 26.13 -21.11 2.86
C GLY A 345 25.82 -22.54 2.38
N VAL A 346 24.96 -23.23 3.13
CA VAL A 346 24.61 -24.61 2.80
C VAL A 346 23.90 -24.66 1.44
N MET A 347 24.49 -25.41 0.52
CA MET A 347 23.93 -25.68 -0.80
C MET A 347 23.07 -26.95 -0.78
N ALA A 348 22.10 -27.00 -1.70
CA ALA A 348 21.31 -28.19 -1.96
C ALA A 348 22.21 -29.36 -2.40
N SER A 349 21.95 -30.56 -1.87
CA SER A 349 22.64 -31.79 -2.26
C SER A 349 22.16 -32.36 -3.59
N THR A 350 20.99 -31.92 -4.06
CA THR A 350 20.26 -32.53 -5.18
C THR A 350 19.92 -31.45 -6.21
N GLY A 351 20.38 -31.62 -7.46
CA GLY A 351 20.11 -30.70 -8.57
C GLY A 351 21.10 -29.53 -8.70
N GLN A 352 20.61 -28.37 -9.16
CA GLN A 352 21.42 -27.16 -9.34
C GLN A 352 21.98 -26.66 -8.00
N LYS A 353 23.24 -26.19 -7.99
CA LYS A 353 23.94 -25.60 -6.82
C LYS A 353 23.25 -24.31 -6.34
N ARG A 354 22.11 -24.46 -5.68
CA ARG A 354 21.33 -23.38 -5.08
C ARG A 354 21.47 -23.42 -3.56
N LYS A 355 21.48 -22.25 -2.92
CA LYS A 355 21.42 -22.13 -1.45
C LYS A 355 20.05 -22.58 -0.94
N LEU A 356 20.04 -23.40 0.11
CA LEU A 356 18.80 -23.81 0.78
C LEU A 356 18.14 -22.61 1.46
N LYS A 357 16.82 -22.49 1.33
CA LYS A 357 16.03 -21.45 2.02
C LYS A 357 15.87 -21.79 3.51
N SER A 358 16.23 -20.83 4.36
CA SER A 358 16.08 -20.90 5.81
C SER A 358 14.73 -20.34 6.30
N LEU A 359 14.45 -20.45 7.61
CA LEU A 359 13.25 -19.88 8.22
C LEU A 359 13.18 -18.35 8.02
N ALA A 360 14.30 -17.64 8.14
CA ALA A 360 14.37 -16.21 7.89
C ALA A 360 14.06 -15.85 6.43
N ASP A 361 14.53 -16.66 5.47
CA ASP A 361 14.30 -16.43 4.03
C ASP A 361 12.83 -16.59 3.64
N MET A 362 12.07 -17.40 4.40
CA MET A 362 10.61 -17.50 4.20
C MET A 362 9.87 -16.23 4.59
N LEU A 363 10.44 -15.40 5.44
CA LEU A 363 9.84 -14.14 5.88
C LEU A 363 10.32 -12.94 5.06
N LYS A 364 11.60 -12.94 4.67
CA LYS A 364 12.28 -11.81 4.02
C LYS A 364 12.12 -11.83 2.49
N GLY A 365 12.30 -10.66 1.87
CA GLY A 365 12.37 -10.52 0.41
C GLY A 365 10.99 -10.43 -0.28
N LYS A 366 11.01 -10.33 -1.62
CA LYS A 366 9.79 -10.22 -2.44
C LYS A 366 8.92 -11.47 -2.39
N GLN A 367 9.56 -12.63 -2.33
CA GLN A 367 8.91 -13.96 -2.23
C GLN A 367 8.70 -14.39 -0.76
N GLY A 368 8.96 -13.49 0.20
CA GLY A 368 8.74 -13.75 1.61
C GLY A 368 7.28 -13.57 1.98
N ARG A 369 6.85 -14.24 3.05
CA ARG A 369 5.46 -14.31 3.51
C ARG A 369 4.81 -12.94 3.69
N PHE A 370 5.53 -11.97 4.27
CA PHE A 370 5.00 -10.62 4.51
C PHE A 370 4.62 -9.90 3.21
N ARG A 371 5.42 -10.01 2.15
CA ARG A 371 5.18 -9.28 0.90
C ARG A 371 4.29 -10.04 -0.07
N GLN A 372 4.53 -11.34 -0.23
CA GLN A 372 3.86 -12.12 -1.27
C GLN A 372 2.50 -12.66 -0.84
N ASN A 373 2.31 -12.97 0.44
CA ASN A 373 1.12 -13.70 0.91
C ASN A 373 0.24 -12.89 1.87
N LEU A 374 0.81 -11.91 2.58
CA LEU A 374 0.04 -11.06 3.49
C LEU A 374 -0.47 -9.81 2.76
N LEU A 375 0.41 -9.06 2.09
CA LEU A 375 0.03 -7.87 1.32
C LEU A 375 -0.59 -8.21 -0.04
N GLY A 376 0.03 -9.13 -0.78
CA GLY A 376 -0.56 -9.69 -2.00
C GLY A 376 -1.35 -10.96 -1.69
N LYS A 377 -2.60 -11.04 -2.10
CA LYS A 377 -3.38 -12.27 -2.04
C LYS A 377 -4.09 -12.50 -3.36
N ARG A 378 -4.21 -13.77 -3.74
CA ARG A 378 -5.18 -14.15 -4.76
C ARG A 378 -6.55 -14.11 -4.11
N VAL A 379 -7.50 -13.50 -4.80
CA VAL A 379 -8.87 -13.31 -4.31
C VAL A 379 -9.82 -14.04 -5.24
N ASP A 380 -10.79 -14.73 -4.66
CA ASP A 380 -11.91 -15.31 -5.40
C ASP A 380 -12.84 -14.20 -5.90
N TYR A 381 -13.86 -14.55 -6.70
CA TYR A 381 -14.80 -13.58 -7.29
C TYR A 381 -14.09 -12.48 -8.09
N SER A 382 -13.05 -12.89 -8.83
CA SER A 382 -12.30 -12.01 -9.71
C SER A 382 -12.11 -12.63 -11.09
N GLY A 383 -12.05 -11.77 -12.10
CA GLY A 383 -11.86 -12.14 -13.51
C GLY A 383 -10.86 -11.22 -14.18
N ARG A 384 -10.37 -11.60 -15.36
CA ARG A 384 -9.53 -10.73 -16.19
C ARG A 384 -9.87 -10.94 -17.65
N SER A 385 -10.01 -9.84 -18.40
CA SER A 385 -10.10 -9.89 -19.87
C SER A 385 -9.46 -8.66 -20.50
N VAL A 386 -9.30 -8.73 -21.82
CA VAL A 386 -8.90 -7.61 -22.67
C VAL A 386 -9.98 -6.54 -22.64
N ILE A 387 -9.57 -5.28 -22.63
CA ILE A 387 -10.48 -4.14 -22.70
C ILE A 387 -10.66 -3.66 -24.15
N VAL A 388 -11.87 -3.21 -24.45
CA VAL A 388 -12.25 -2.56 -25.70
C VAL A 388 -13.01 -1.27 -25.38
N VAL A 389 -13.05 -0.35 -26.33
CA VAL A 389 -13.73 0.93 -26.16
C VAL A 389 -15.25 0.73 -26.15
N GLY A 390 -15.94 1.37 -25.21
CA GLY A 390 -17.41 1.42 -25.15
C GLY A 390 -17.91 2.87 -25.22
N PRO A 391 -18.03 3.47 -26.42
CA PRO A 391 -18.40 4.88 -26.57
C PRO A 391 -19.84 5.16 -26.10
N ASP A 392 -20.75 4.19 -26.25
CA ASP A 392 -22.16 4.31 -25.90
C ASP A 392 -22.44 4.15 -24.40
N LEU A 393 -21.44 3.70 -23.62
CA LEU A 393 -21.58 3.53 -22.17
C LEU A 393 -21.65 4.89 -21.49
N HIS A 394 -22.37 4.96 -20.37
CA HIS A 394 -22.27 6.10 -19.47
C HIS A 394 -20.98 6.04 -18.63
N LEU A 395 -20.58 7.19 -18.07
CA LEU A 395 -19.34 7.30 -17.30
C LEU A 395 -19.26 6.32 -16.11
N ASP A 396 -20.39 6.00 -15.48
CA ASP A 396 -20.52 5.06 -14.36
C ASP A 396 -20.74 3.61 -14.77
N GLN A 397 -20.72 3.29 -16.07
CA GLN A 397 -21.01 1.96 -16.60
C GLN A 397 -19.78 1.28 -17.19
N CYS A 398 -19.76 -0.05 -17.13
CA CYS A 398 -18.82 -0.88 -17.86
C CYS A 398 -19.54 -2.06 -18.51
N GLY A 399 -19.12 -2.48 -19.71
CA GLY A 399 -19.66 -3.67 -20.34
C GLY A 399 -18.93 -4.93 -19.85
N LEU A 400 -19.64 -5.86 -19.25
CA LEU A 400 -19.11 -7.13 -18.75
C LEU A 400 -19.61 -8.31 -19.62
N PRO A 401 -18.71 -9.17 -20.12
CA PRO A 401 -19.10 -10.35 -20.88
C PRO A 401 -20.04 -11.28 -20.11
N LYS A 402 -21.14 -11.71 -20.73
CA LYS A 402 -22.15 -12.60 -20.11
C LYS A 402 -21.55 -13.83 -19.42
N LYS A 403 -20.62 -14.55 -20.07
CA LYS A 403 -19.95 -15.73 -19.49
C LYS A 403 -19.10 -15.40 -18.26
N MET A 404 -18.42 -14.26 -18.28
CA MET A 404 -17.63 -13.81 -17.15
C MET A 404 -18.52 -13.40 -15.99
N ALA A 405 -19.58 -12.63 -16.26
CA ALA A 405 -20.56 -12.22 -15.27
C ALA A 405 -21.23 -13.43 -14.60
N LEU A 406 -21.62 -14.45 -15.38
CA LEU A 406 -22.25 -15.67 -14.86
C LEU A 406 -21.36 -16.40 -13.86
N GLU A 407 -20.05 -16.54 -14.13
CA GLU A 407 -19.13 -17.18 -13.18
C GLU A 407 -18.83 -16.31 -11.96
N LEU A 408 -18.73 -14.98 -12.12
CA LEU A 408 -18.51 -14.06 -11.01
C LEU A 408 -19.71 -13.98 -10.05
N PHE A 409 -20.93 -13.98 -10.59
CA PHE A 409 -22.17 -13.87 -9.81
C PHE A 409 -22.85 -15.22 -9.53
N LYS A 410 -22.16 -16.34 -9.82
CA LYS A 410 -22.71 -17.70 -9.76
C LYS A 410 -23.49 -18.01 -8.47
N PRO A 411 -23.02 -17.69 -7.25
CA PRO A 411 -23.79 -17.99 -6.04
C PRO A 411 -25.10 -17.21 -5.94
N PHE A 412 -25.11 -15.96 -6.41
CA PHE A 412 -26.31 -15.12 -6.42
C PHE A 412 -27.35 -15.64 -7.42
N VAL A 413 -26.89 -16.07 -8.60
CA VAL A 413 -27.75 -16.71 -9.61
C VAL A 413 -28.31 -18.04 -9.09
N ILE A 414 -27.50 -18.87 -8.41
CA ILE A 414 -27.99 -20.11 -7.78
C ILE A 414 -29.11 -19.81 -6.77
N ASN A 415 -28.97 -18.75 -5.96
CA ASN A 415 -30.00 -18.39 -5.00
C ASN A 415 -31.32 -18.00 -5.70
N LYS A 416 -31.25 -17.18 -6.76
CA LYS A 416 -32.41 -16.80 -7.57
C LYS A 416 -33.09 -17.97 -8.27
N ILE A 417 -32.32 -18.93 -8.79
CA ILE A 417 -32.87 -20.14 -9.42
C ILE A 417 -33.67 -20.97 -8.39
N ILE A 418 -33.19 -21.05 -7.15
CA ILE A 418 -33.88 -21.79 -6.07
C ILE A 418 -35.13 -21.03 -5.61
N GLU A 419 -35.03 -19.72 -5.41
CA GLU A 419 -36.18 -18.85 -5.10
C GLU A 419 -37.26 -18.90 -6.18
N GLY A 420 -36.87 -18.92 -7.45
CA GLY A 420 -37.76 -19.06 -8.60
C GLY A 420 -38.33 -20.47 -8.81
N GLY A 421 -37.97 -21.45 -7.99
CA GLY A 421 -38.51 -22.81 -8.03
C GLY A 421 -38.04 -23.69 -9.19
N LEU A 422 -37.08 -23.22 -10.01
CA LEU A 422 -36.55 -23.97 -11.17
C LEU A 422 -35.62 -25.12 -10.75
N ALA A 423 -34.98 -25.01 -9.58
CA ALA A 423 -34.25 -26.11 -8.97
C ALA A 423 -34.45 -26.16 -7.46
N HIS A 424 -34.63 -27.36 -6.92
CA HIS A 424 -34.77 -27.56 -5.47
C HIS A 424 -33.44 -27.70 -4.71
N ASN A 425 -32.32 -27.84 -5.43
CA ASN A 425 -31.01 -28.02 -4.80
C ASN A 425 -29.87 -27.37 -5.62
N ILE A 426 -28.76 -27.10 -4.94
CA ILE A 426 -27.57 -26.44 -5.52
C ILE A 426 -26.99 -27.24 -6.71
N ARG A 427 -27.07 -28.58 -6.69
CA ARG A 427 -26.55 -29.41 -7.78
C ARG A 427 -27.39 -29.27 -9.05
N GLY A 428 -28.70 -29.23 -8.91
CA GLY A 428 -29.67 -28.98 -9.98
C GLY A 428 -29.48 -27.59 -10.56
N ALA A 429 -29.34 -26.57 -9.70
CA ALA A 429 -29.05 -25.21 -10.15
C ALA A 429 -27.73 -25.13 -10.95
N ASN A 430 -26.66 -25.79 -10.48
CA ASN A 430 -25.39 -25.84 -11.23
C ASN A 430 -25.51 -26.55 -12.59
N ARG A 431 -26.37 -27.57 -12.69
CA ARG A 431 -26.65 -28.26 -13.95
C ARG A 431 -27.39 -27.34 -14.92
N LEU A 432 -28.43 -26.64 -14.44
CA LEU A 432 -29.15 -25.65 -15.24
C LEU A 432 -28.22 -24.54 -15.73
N ILE A 433 -27.35 -24.01 -14.86
CA ILE A 433 -26.34 -23.00 -15.24
C ILE A 433 -25.42 -23.49 -16.35
N ALA A 434 -25.06 -24.78 -16.35
CA ALA A 434 -24.23 -25.37 -17.40
C ALA A 434 -24.98 -25.57 -18.72
N GLU A 435 -26.29 -25.84 -18.67
CA GLU A 435 -27.17 -25.97 -19.84
C GLU A 435 -27.50 -24.60 -20.46
N GLY A 436 -27.55 -23.54 -19.64
CA GLY A 436 -27.67 -22.15 -20.07
C GLY A 436 -29.00 -21.73 -20.72
N PRO A 437 -30.18 -22.15 -20.22
CA PRO A 437 -31.47 -21.69 -20.74
C PRO A 437 -31.69 -20.19 -20.55
N GLU A 438 -32.64 -19.62 -21.29
CA GLU A 438 -32.89 -18.17 -21.34
C GLU A 438 -33.24 -17.56 -19.98
N GLU A 439 -33.92 -18.30 -19.09
CA GLU A 439 -34.27 -17.80 -17.76
C GLU A 439 -33.03 -17.45 -16.91
N ILE A 440 -31.91 -18.15 -17.11
CA ILE A 440 -30.67 -17.90 -16.35
C ILE A 440 -30.07 -16.54 -16.71
N TRP A 441 -30.17 -16.15 -17.98
CA TRP A 441 -29.70 -14.83 -18.41
C TRP A 441 -30.58 -13.72 -17.84
N ALA A 442 -31.89 -13.95 -17.74
CA ALA A 442 -32.82 -13.02 -17.08
C ALA A 442 -32.51 -12.86 -15.59
N PHE A 443 -32.29 -13.95 -14.84
CA PHE A 443 -31.88 -13.85 -13.43
C PHE A 443 -30.52 -13.18 -13.27
N LEU A 444 -29.58 -13.42 -14.18
CA LEU A 444 -28.28 -12.75 -14.15
C LEU A 444 -28.44 -11.25 -14.32
N GLU A 445 -29.31 -10.79 -15.22
CA GLU A 445 -29.60 -9.37 -15.44
C GLU A 445 -30.23 -8.72 -14.19
N GLU A 446 -31.20 -9.39 -13.57
CA GLU A 446 -31.82 -8.96 -12.31
C GLU A 446 -30.79 -8.83 -11.17
N VAL A 447 -29.92 -9.83 -11.01
CA VAL A 447 -28.88 -9.85 -9.96
C VAL A 447 -27.89 -8.70 -10.11
N ILE A 448 -27.62 -8.28 -11.35
CA ILE A 448 -26.56 -7.32 -11.69
C ILE A 448 -27.02 -5.87 -11.57
N GLN A 449 -28.32 -5.59 -11.74
CA GLN A 449 -28.87 -4.24 -11.84
C GLN A 449 -28.49 -3.31 -10.67
N ASP A 450 -28.49 -3.83 -9.43
CA ASP A 450 -28.17 -3.06 -8.22
C ASP A 450 -26.74 -3.27 -7.71
N LYS A 451 -25.88 -3.95 -8.47
CA LYS A 451 -24.52 -4.28 -8.08
C LYS A 451 -23.50 -3.39 -8.78
N THR A 452 -22.34 -3.25 -8.16
CA THR A 452 -21.17 -2.58 -8.74
C THR A 452 -20.03 -3.57 -8.84
N VAL A 453 -19.17 -3.40 -9.84
CA VAL A 453 -17.92 -4.16 -9.99
C VAL A 453 -16.73 -3.21 -9.97
N LEU A 454 -15.61 -3.66 -9.44
CA LEU A 454 -14.37 -2.90 -9.43
C LEU A 454 -13.51 -3.29 -10.62
N LEU A 455 -13.15 -2.32 -11.46
CA LEU A 455 -12.17 -2.51 -12.52
C LEU A 455 -10.80 -2.03 -12.04
N ASN A 456 -9.77 -2.83 -12.28
CA ASN A 456 -8.38 -2.54 -11.91
C ASN A 456 -7.42 -2.83 -13.07
N ARG A 457 -6.50 -1.91 -13.33
CA ARG A 457 -5.39 -2.11 -14.27
C ARG A 457 -4.05 -2.10 -13.55
N ALA A 458 -3.24 -3.12 -13.83
CA ALA A 458 -1.85 -3.17 -13.37
C ALA A 458 -0.92 -2.43 -14.35
N PRO A 459 0.03 -1.60 -13.89
CA PRO A 459 0.32 -1.25 -12.49
C PRO A 459 -0.62 -0.16 -11.93
N THR A 460 -1.11 -0.36 -10.71
CA THR A 460 -1.92 0.62 -9.99
C THR A 460 -1.03 1.69 -9.35
N LEU A 461 -0.92 2.86 -9.99
CA LEU A 461 -0.03 3.96 -9.54
C LEU A 461 -0.68 4.88 -8.49
N HIS A 462 -2.01 4.98 -8.51
CA HIS A 462 -2.81 5.83 -7.64
C HIS A 462 -4.21 5.24 -7.45
N ARG A 463 -5.01 5.78 -6.52
CA ARG A 463 -6.34 5.23 -6.18
C ARG A 463 -7.27 5.09 -7.38
N LEU A 464 -7.25 6.04 -8.32
CA LEU A 464 -8.08 6.00 -9.55
C LEU A 464 -7.72 4.86 -10.53
N GLY A 465 -6.65 4.09 -10.26
CA GLY A 465 -6.37 2.86 -11.00
C GLY A 465 -7.28 1.70 -10.60
N VAL A 466 -8.13 1.90 -9.59
CA VAL A 466 -9.26 1.04 -9.22
C VAL A 466 -10.50 1.91 -9.12
N GLN A 467 -11.53 1.64 -9.92
CA GLN A 467 -12.80 2.36 -9.86
C GLN A 467 -13.97 1.39 -9.92
N ALA A 468 -15.09 1.77 -9.31
CA ALA A 468 -16.33 1.04 -9.38
C ALA A 468 -17.17 1.48 -10.57
N PHE A 469 -17.82 0.50 -11.20
CA PHE A 469 -18.73 0.68 -12.33
C PHE A 469 -19.98 -0.16 -12.14
N ARG A 470 -21.07 0.28 -12.76
CA ARG A 470 -22.29 -0.51 -12.95
C ARG A 470 -22.09 -1.44 -14.16
N PRO A 471 -22.08 -2.76 -13.95
CA PRO A 471 -21.96 -3.72 -15.04
C PRO A 471 -23.19 -3.72 -15.95
N ILE A 472 -22.97 -3.63 -17.27
CA ILE A 472 -23.95 -3.93 -18.31
C ILE A 472 -23.55 -5.24 -18.97
N LEU A 473 -24.49 -6.16 -19.13
CA LEU A 473 -24.24 -7.42 -19.83
C LEU A 473 -24.03 -7.17 -21.32
N ILE A 474 -22.91 -7.67 -21.84
CA ILE A 474 -22.57 -7.59 -23.27
C ILE A 474 -22.23 -8.96 -23.84
N GLU A 475 -22.44 -9.11 -25.13
CA GLU A 475 -21.96 -10.25 -25.89
C GLU A 475 -20.44 -10.18 -26.14
N GLY A 476 -19.83 -11.34 -26.38
CA GLY A 476 -18.40 -11.50 -26.60
C GLY A 476 -17.62 -11.81 -25.32
N SER A 477 -16.32 -11.54 -25.35
CA SER A 477 -15.38 -11.90 -24.27
C SER A 477 -14.55 -10.74 -23.73
N ALA A 478 -14.64 -9.55 -24.34
CA ALA A 478 -13.86 -8.38 -23.97
C ALA A 478 -14.67 -7.41 -23.10
N ILE A 479 -14.04 -6.76 -22.13
CA ILE A 479 -14.68 -5.77 -21.25
C ILE A 479 -14.77 -4.44 -22.01
N ARG A 480 -15.95 -3.81 -22.05
CA ARG A 480 -16.09 -2.46 -22.61
C ARG A 480 -15.86 -1.42 -21.53
N LEU A 481 -14.91 -0.52 -21.76
CA LEU A 481 -14.55 0.56 -20.85
C LEU A 481 -14.96 1.92 -21.41
N HIS A 482 -15.40 2.81 -20.52
CA HIS A 482 -15.72 4.18 -20.86
C HIS A 482 -14.46 5.00 -21.27
N PRO A 483 -14.43 5.68 -22.43
CA PRO A 483 -13.22 6.36 -22.95
C PRO A 483 -12.62 7.42 -22.01
N LEU A 484 -13.44 8.18 -21.29
CA LEU A 484 -12.96 9.25 -20.41
C LEU A 484 -12.22 8.72 -19.16
N THR A 485 -12.39 7.44 -18.82
CA THR A 485 -11.71 6.82 -17.68
C THR A 485 -10.32 6.27 -18.03
N CYS A 486 -10.01 6.12 -19.33
CA CYS A 486 -8.75 5.56 -19.80
C CYS A 486 -7.53 6.34 -19.28
N ARG A 487 -7.63 7.67 -19.14
CA ARG A 487 -6.55 8.50 -18.61
C ARG A 487 -6.24 8.19 -17.14
N ALA A 488 -7.26 7.92 -16.34
CA ALA A 488 -7.09 7.51 -14.94
C ALA A 488 -6.43 6.13 -14.86
N PHE A 489 -6.86 5.15 -15.66
CA PHE A 489 -6.21 3.83 -15.69
C PHE A 489 -4.85 3.82 -16.41
N ASN A 490 -4.50 4.91 -17.09
CA ASN A 490 -3.41 4.98 -18.06
C ASN A 490 -3.49 3.82 -19.09
N ALA A 491 -4.72 3.52 -19.53
CA ALA A 491 -5.05 2.37 -20.36
C ALA A 491 -5.24 2.76 -21.82
N ASP A 492 -4.85 1.86 -22.71
CA ASP A 492 -5.11 1.89 -24.14
C ASP A 492 -5.82 0.61 -24.59
N PHE A 493 -6.09 0.51 -25.90
CA PHE A 493 -6.91 -0.57 -26.48
C PHE A 493 -6.10 -1.42 -27.48
N ASP A 494 -4.80 -1.63 -27.22
CA ASP A 494 -3.88 -2.39 -28.09
C ASP A 494 -3.64 -3.83 -27.60
N GLY A 495 -4.41 -4.30 -26.61
CA GLY A 495 -4.27 -5.63 -26.00
C GLY A 495 -4.20 -5.60 -24.47
N ASP A 496 -4.26 -4.40 -23.89
CA ASP A 496 -4.38 -4.16 -22.46
C ASP A 496 -5.49 -4.98 -21.80
N GLN A 497 -5.24 -5.40 -20.56
CA GLN A 497 -6.15 -6.24 -19.78
C GLN A 497 -6.51 -5.57 -18.46
N MET A 498 -7.76 -5.72 -18.05
CA MET A 498 -8.23 -5.29 -16.73
C MET A 498 -8.74 -6.46 -15.92
N ALA A 499 -8.50 -6.40 -14.62
CA ALA A 499 -9.09 -7.29 -13.65
C ALA A 499 -10.43 -6.72 -13.17
N VAL A 500 -11.40 -7.60 -12.95
CA VAL A 500 -12.72 -7.30 -12.40
C VAL A 500 -12.81 -7.96 -11.03
N HIS A 501 -13.31 -7.25 -10.02
CA HIS A 501 -13.57 -7.78 -8.68
C HIS A 501 -15.01 -7.46 -8.27
N VAL A 502 -15.69 -8.42 -7.64
CA VAL A 502 -17.07 -8.23 -7.16
C VAL A 502 -17.06 -7.98 -5.64
N PRO A 503 -17.51 -6.80 -5.16
CA PRO A 503 -17.74 -6.57 -3.74
C PRO A 503 -18.94 -7.41 -3.26
N LEU A 504 -18.73 -8.25 -2.24
CA LEU A 504 -19.74 -9.20 -1.77
C LEU A 504 -20.56 -8.65 -0.59
N THR A 505 -19.91 -8.04 0.40
CA THR A 505 -20.62 -7.54 1.60
C THR A 505 -21.39 -6.25 1.28
N ILE A 506 -22.36 -5.92 2.12
CA ILE A 506 -23.21 -4.73 1.94
C ILE A 506 -22.35 -3.47 2.09
N GLU A 507 -21.43 -3.46 3.04
CA GLU A 507 -20.51 -2.36 3.33
C GLU A 507 -19.57 -2.13 2.15
N ALA A 508 -19.00 -3.21 1.59
CA ALA A 508 -18.11 -3.12 0.43
C ALA A 508 -18.85 -2.64 -0.83
N GLN A 509 -20.12 -3.03 -1.01
CA GLN A 509 -20.97 -2.52 -2.09
C GLN A 509 -21.32 -1.05 -1.88
N HIS A 510 -21.58 -0.63 -0.64
CA HIS A 510 -21.84 0.77 -0.30
C HIS A 510 -20.61 1.63 -0.56
N GLU A 511 -19.43 1.22 -0.07
CA GLU A 511 -18.13 1.88 -0.33
C GLU A 511 -17.86 2.00 -1.83
N ALA A 512 -18.12 0.94 -2.60
CA ALA A 512 -17.94 0.98 -4.05
C ALA A 512 -18.87 2.02 -4.72
N LYS A 513 -20.13 2.13 -4.27
CA LYS A 513 -21.10 3.08 -4.82
C LYS A 513 -20.85 4.53 -4.40
N THR A 514 -20.41 4.77 -3.17
CA THR A 514 -20.25 6.13 -2.63
C THR A 514 -18.87 6.71 -2.88
N ILE A 515 -17.81 5.93 -2.66
CA ILE A 515 -16.43 6.42 -2.70
C ILE A 515 -15.76 6.09 -4.04
N MET A 516 -15.90 4.86 -4.53
CA MET A 516 -15.09 4.37 -5.67
C MET A 516 -15.74 4.56 -7.04
N LEU A 517 -17.00 4.98 -7.12
CA LEU A 517 -17.73 5.12 -8.38
C LEU A 517 -17.00 6.11 -9.31
N SER A 518 -16.83 5.73 -10.57
CA SER A 518 -16.13 6.58 -11.55
C SER A 518 -16.75 7.97 -11.71
N ALA A 519 -18.07 8.10 -11.57
CA ALA A 519 -18.79 9.37 -11.64
C ALA A 519 -18.46 10.34 -10.47
N ASN A 520 -18.03 9.82 -9.33
CA ASN A 520 -17.63 10.66 -8.17
C ASN A 520 -16.14 11.05 -8.24
N ASN A 521 -15.35 10.35 -9.07
CA ASN A 521 -13.90 10.46 -9.13
C ASN A 521 -13.42 11.21 -10.38
N LEU A 522 -13.91 12.44 -10.57
CA LEU A 522 -13.63 13.26 -11.76
C LEU A 522 -12.33 14.08 -11.66
N LEU A 523 -11.78 14.24 -10.45
CA LEU A 523 -10.60 15.04 -10.16
C LEU A 523 -9.41 14.15 -9.79
N LYS A 524 -8.21 14.66 -10.07
CA LYS A 524 -6.96 14.04 -9.64
C LYS A 524 -6.68 14.41 -8.17
N PRO A 525 -6.60 13.45 -7.23
CA PRO A 525 -6.39 13.76 -5.81
C PRO A 525 -5.07 14.47 -5.49
N ALA A 526 -4.10 14.44 -6.41
CA ALA A 526 -2.81 15.09 -6.21
C ALA A 526 -2.82 16.60 -6.54
N THR A 527 -3.70 17.05 -7.42
CA THR A 527 -3.67 18.43 -7.96
C THR A 527 -5.03 19.12 -7.98
N GLY A 528 -6.14 18.39 -7.84
CA GLY A 528 -7.50 18.93 -7.98
C GLY A 528 -7.89 19.26 -9.42
N GLU A 529 -7.08 18.87 -10.40
CA GLU A 529 -7.42 19.06 -11.81
C GLU A 529 -8.31 17.92 -12.32
N PRO A 530 -9.20 18.19 -13.30
CA PRO A 530 -9.99 17.14 -13.94
C PRO A 530 -9.11 16.06 -14.58
N ILE A 531 -9.46 14.80 -14.35
CA ILE A 531 -8.79 13.63 -14.94
C ILE A 531 -9.63 12.97 -16.05
N THR A 532 -10.95 13.16 -15.99
CA THR A 532 -11.92 12.65 -16.98
C THR A 532 -12.21 13.70 -18.07
N ASP A 533 -11.20 14.50 -18.43
CA ASP A 533 -11.33 15.49 -19.50
C ASP A 533 -11.37 14.81 -20.88
N PRO A 534 -12.11 15.37 -21.87
CA PRO A 534 -12.07 14.92 -23.25
C PRO A 534 -10.64 14.77 -23.77
N ASP A 535 -10.36 13.67 -24.47
CA ASP A 535 -9.04 13.40 -25.06
C ASP A 535 -9.16 12.99 -26.53
N LYS A 536 -8.06 13.16 -27.29
CA LYS A 536 -7.90 12.75 -28.69
C LYS A 536 -9.11 13.11 -29.56
N ASP A 537 -9.83 12.13 -30.08
CA ASP A 537 -10.88 12.29 -31.08
C ASP A 537 -12.02 13.18 -30.58
N ILE A 538 -12.36 13.11 -29.29
CA ILE A 538 -13.39 13.97 -28.69
C ILE A 538 -12.96 15.44 -28.78
N VAL A 539 -11.70 15.73 -28.43
CA VAL A 539 -11.12 17.07 -28.55
C VAL A 539 -11.09 17.52 -30.01
N LEU A 540 -10.74 16.62 -30.93
CA LEU A 540 -10.66 16.94 -32.35
C LEU A 540 -12.02 17.34 -32.91
N GLY A 541 -13.09 16.60 -32.60
CA GLY A 541 -14.45 16.92 -33.02
C GLY A 541 -14.96 18.23 -32.43
N CYS A 542 -14.75 18.45 -31.12
CA CYS A 542 -15.12 19.70 -30.45
C CYS A 542 -14.33 20.90 -30.98
N PHE A 543 -13.05 20.74 -31.31
CA PHE A 543 -12.25 21.79 -31.91
C PHE A 543 -12.75 22.10 -33.33
N TRP A 544 -12.87 21.08 -34.17
CA TRP A 544 -13.28 21.24 -35.57
C TRP A 544 -14.62 21.95 -35.70
N MET A 545 -15.61 21.63 -34.85
CA MET A 545 -16.92 22.29 -34.89
C MET A 545 -16.92 23.73 -34.36
N THR A 546 -15.96 24.12 -33.51
CA THR A 546 -15.95 25.45 -32.86
C THR A 546 -15.01 26.47 -33.52
N VAL A 547 -14.15 26.02 -34.43
CA VAL A 547 -13.30 26.87 -35.26
C VAL A 547 -14.15 27.65 -36.26
N ILE A 548 -13.83 28.93 -36.46
CA ILE A 548 -14.46 29.77 -37.49
C ILE A 548 -13.55 29.77 -38.72
N LYS A 549 -14.13 29.46 -39.89
CA LYS A 549 -13.42 29.47 -41.17
C LYS A 549 -13.81 30.70 -41.97
N LYS A 550 -12.82 31.50 -42.38
CA LYS A 550 -13.03 32.65 -43.27
C LYS A 550 -13.36 32.17 -44.69
N GLY A 551 -14.35 32.77 -45.33
CA GLY A 551 -14.83 32.40 -46.66
C GLY A 551 -15.72 31.15 -46.69
N ALA A 552 -16.27 30.73 -45.55
CA ALA A 552 -17.18 29.57 -45.49
C ALA A 552 -18.56 29.92 -46.05
N ILE A 553 -19.26 28.93 -46.62
CA ILE A 553 -20.59 29.13 -47.21
C ILE A 553 -21.56 29.63 -46.12
N GLY A 554 -22.15 30.81 -46.33
CA GLY A 554 -23.11 31.40 -45.40
C GLY A 554 -22.54 32.42 -44.41
N GLU A 555 -21.27 32.82 -44.56
CA GLU A 555 -20.65 33.88 -43.78
C GLU A 555 -21.46 35.19 -43.82
N GLY A 556 -21.64 35.81 -42.65
CA GLY A 556 -22.35 37.08 -42.48
C GLY A 556 -23.88 36.99 -42.45
N LYS A 557 -24.48 35.80 -42.64
CA LYS A 557 -25.95 35.62 -42.55
C LYS A 557 -26.47 35.87 -41.14
N ILE A 558 -27.71 36.37 -41.08
CA ILE A 558 -28.39 36.74 -39.84
C ILE A 558 -29.59 35.81 -39.63
N PHE A 559 -29.74 35.28 -38.42
CA PHE A 559 -30.84 34.37 -38.04
C PHE A 559 -31.62 34.92 -36.85
N GLY A 560 -32.95 34.73 -36.87
CA GLY A 560 -33.87 35.15 -35.82
C GLY A 560 -33.83 34.25 -34.59
N SER A 561 -33.36 33.01 -34.71
CA SER A 561 -33.18 32.09 -33.57
C SER A 561 -32.02 31.10 -33.77
N LYS A 562 -31.56 30.49 -32.66
CA LYS A 562 -30.57 29.40 -32.68
C LYS A 562 -31.07 28.20 -33.51
N ASN A 563 -32.35 27.84 -33.38
CA ASN A 563 -32.95 26.71 -34.09
C ASN A 563 -33.01 26.95 -35.60
N GLU A 564 -33.29 28.18 -36.02
CA GLU A 564 -33.27 28.56 -37.44
C GLU A 564 -31.87 28.41 -38.06
N ALA A 565 -30.83 28.80 -37.33
CA ALA A 565 -29.45 28.59 -37.77
C ALA A 565 -29.10 27.10 -37.87
N VAL A 566 -29.51 26.28 -36.90
CA VAL A 566 -29.30 24.81 -36.97
C VAL A 566 -30.06 24.19 -38.14
N LEU A 567 -31.30 24.63 -38.39
CA LEU A 567 -32.10 24.18 -39.52
C LEU A 567 -31.46 24.58 -40.87
N ALA A 568 -30.91 25.78 -40.97
CA ALA A 568 -30.19 26.22 -42.16
C ALA A 568 -28.95 25.35 -42.44
N TYR A 569 -28.21 24.95 -41.39
CA TYR A 569 -27.10 24.00 -41.52
C TYR A 569 -27.58 22.61 -41.95
N GLN A 570 -28.66 22.09 -41.36
CA GLN A 570 -29.23 20.79 -41.72
C GLN A 570 -29.69 20.74 -43.19
N ASN A 571 -30.15 21.86 -43.74
CA ASN A 571 -30.52 22.00 -45.16
C ASN A 571 -29.34 22.33 -46.08
N GLY A 572 -28.10 22.39 -45.57
CA GLY A 572 -26.90 22.70 -46.36
C GLY A 572 -26.77 24.15 -46.85
N ILE A 573 -27.54 25.08 -46.26
CA ILE A 573 -27.57 26.51 -46.66
C ILE A 573 -26.36 27.28 -46.09
N ILE A 574 -25.81 26.79 -44.98
CA ILE A 574 -24.63 27.35 -44.29
C ILE A 574 -23.71 26.22 -43.82
N GLU A 575 -22.41 26.48 -43.79
CA GLU A 575 -21.42 25.59 -43.18
C GLU A 575 -21.43 25.72 -41.65
N ILE A 576 -21.04 24.63 -40.95
CA ILE A 576 -20.99 24.59 -39.48
C ILE A 576 -20.00 25.60 -38.88
N ASN A 577 -18.95 25.95 -39.63
CA ASN A 577 -17.86 26.83 -39.22
C ASN A 577 -17.97 28.25 -39.80
N ALA A 578 -19.08 28.58 -40.48
CA ALA A 578 -19.32 29.93 -40.98
C ALA A 578 -19.62 30.90 -39.84
N GLU A 579 -19.07 32.12 -39.94
CA GLU A 579 -19.40 33.20 -39.00
C GLU A 579 -20.80 33.74 -39.31
N ILE A 580 -21.71 33.63 -38.34
CA ILE A 580 -23.12 34.04 -38.46
C ILE A 580 -23.51 34.99 -37.31
N LYS A 581 -24.56 35.79 -37.51
CA LYS A 581 -25.16 36.62 -36.45
C LYS A 581 -26.49 36.02 -36.02
N VAL A 582 -26.63 35.65 -34.74
CA VAL A 582 -27.89 35.09 -34.20
C VAL A 582 -28.48 36.04 -33.16
N LEU A 583 -29.79 36.26 -33.21
CA LEU A 583 -30.48 37.14 -32.27
C LEU A 583 -30.44 36.59 -30.83
N LYS A 584 -30.10 37.45 -29.86
CA LYS A 584 -30.10 37.12 -28.41
C LYS A 584 -31.53 36.89 -27.88
N HIS A 585 -31.63 36.10 -26.80
CA HIS A 585 -32.91 35.82 -26.14
C HIS A 585 -33.55 37.10 -25.56
N LEU A 586 -34.86 37.07 -25.34
CA LEU A 586 -35.67 38.21 -24.88
C LEU A 586 -35.20 38.82 -23.55
N GLU A 587 -34.61 38.04 -22.67
CA GLU A 587 -34.14 38.48 -21.35
C GLU A 587 -32.78 39.18 -21.41
N ASP A 588 -31.86 38.68 -22.25
CA ASP A 588 -30.50 39.23 -22.43
C ASP A 588 -30.48 40.58 -23.18
N ARG A 589 -31.60 40.93 -23.83
CA ARG A 589 -31.70 42.12 -24.70
C ARG A 589 -32.47 43.30 -24.08
N LYS A 590 -32.99 43.18 -22.85
CA LYS A 590 -33.85 44.21 -22.21
C LYS A 590 -33.21 45.61 -22.16
N ASN A 591 -31.88 45.71 -22.19
CA ASN A 591 -31.13 46.98 -22.17
C ASN A 591 -30.17 47.21 -23.37
N GLN A 592 -30.25 46.43 -24.46
CA GLN A 592 -29.31 46.49 -25.60
C GLN A 592 -29.95 47.08 -26.88
N LYS A 593 -29.31 48.08 -27.50
CA LYS A 593 -29.73 48.73 -28.77
C LYS A 593 -28.73 48.43 -29.90
N GLY A 594 -29.19 48.30 -31.14
CA GLY A 594 -28.33 48.14 -32.32
C GLY A 594 -27.69 46.75 -32.47
N GLU A 595 -26.43 46.69 -32.91
CA GLU A 595 -25.69 45.44 -33.17
C GLU A 595 -25.52 44.54 -31.93
N ASP A 596 -25.62 45.10 -30.72
CA ASP A 596 -25.49 44.35 -29.46
C ASP A 596 -26.60 43.32 -29.25
N ARG A 597 -27.70 43.38 -30.00
CA ARG A 597 -28.78 42.39 -29.98
C ARG A 597 -28.39 41.05 -30.63
N TYR A 598 -27.29 41.00 -31.37
CA TYR A 598 -26.82 39.81 -32.07
C TYR A 598 -25.57 39.22 -31.41
N ILE A 599 -25.48 37.90 -31.38
CA ILE A 599 -24.26 37.17 -31.04
C ILE A 599 -23.57 36.79 -32.35
N LYS A 600 -22.34 37.27 -32.56
CA LYS A 600 -21.45 36.77 -33.63
C LYS A 600 -20.90 35.41 -33.21
N THR A 601 -21.30 34.34 -33.88
CA THR A 601 -20.90 32.96 -33.52
C THR A 601 -20.93 32.04 -34.74
N SER A 602 -20.80 30.72 -34.55
CA SER A 602 -20.98 29.71 -35.61
C SER A 602 -22.06 28.71 -35.20
N VAL A 603 -22.62 27.98 -36.17
CA VAL A 603 -23.58 26.90 -35.87
C VAL A 603 -22.95 25.84 -34.99
N GLY A 604 -21.69 25.48 -35.24
CA GLY A 604 -21.00 24.48 -34.43
C GLY A 604 -20.79 24.92 -32.98
N ARG A 605 -20.56 26.22 -32.72
CA ARG A 605 -20.56 26.75 -31.34
C ARG A 605 -21.96 26.67 -30.70
N ILE A 606 -23.02 26.93 -31.45
CA ILE A 606 -24.40 26.78 -30.96
C ILE A 606 -24.69 25.34 -30.56
N ILE A 607 -24.31 24.37 -31.41
CA ILE A 607 -24.48 22.94 -31.14
C ILE A 607 -23.63 22.49 -29.95
N PHE A 608 -22.38 22.94 -29.83
CA PHE A 608 -21.55 22.60 -28.68
C PHE A 608 -22.19 23.06 -27.36
N ASN A 609 -22.79 24.25 -27.34
CA ASN A 609 -23.45 24.79 -26.16
C ASN A 609 -24.71 24.02 -25.74
N THR A 610 -25.29 23.14 -26.57
CA THR A 610 -26.43 22.31 -26.13
C THR A 610 -26.01 21.19 -25.18
N ALA A 611 -24.71 20.82 -25.14
CA ALA A 611 -24.20 19.86 -24.16
C ALA A 611 -23.96 20.48 -22.78
N ILE A 612 -23.78 21.80 -22.74
CA ILE A 612 -23.46 22.57 -21.54
C ILE A 612 -24.74 22.95 -20.80
N PRO A 613 -24.75 22.96 -19.45
CA PRO A 613 -25.90 23.43 -18.68
C PRO A 613 -26.28 24.88 -19.02
N ASN A 614 -27.60 25.17 -19.05
CA ASN A 614 -28.13 26.47 -19.47
C ASN A 614 -27.71 27.62 -18.54
N ASP A 615 -27.41 27.32 -17.28
CA ASP A 615 -26.99 28.22 -16.21
C ASP A 615 -25.53 28.67 -16.30
N PHE A 616 -24.68 27.98 -17.06
CA PHE A 616 -23.26 28.36 -17.21
C PHE A 616 -23.02 29.50 -18.22
N GLY A 617 -23.98 29.78 -19.09
CA GLY A 617 -23.90 30.81 -20.12
C GLY A 617 -23.28 30.34 -21.45
N PHE A 618 -23.35 31.20 -22.47
CA PHE A 618 -22.96 30.86 -23.85
C PHE A 618 -21.44 30.97 -24.08
N ILE A 619 -20.82 29.86 -24.48
CA ILE A 619 -19.39 29.75 -24.75
C ILE A 619 -19.12 30.07 -26.22
N ASN A 620 -18.46 31.19 -26.48
CA ASN A 620 -18.13 31.64 -27.83
C ASN A 620 -16.60 31.67 -28.10
N LYS A 621 -15.93 30.55 -27.82
CA LYS A 621 -14.48 30.37 -28.03
C LYS A 621 -14.21 29.08 -28.79
N GLU A 622 -13.01 28.96 -29.38
CA GLU A 622 -12.53 27.69 -29.93
C GLU A 622 -12.16 26.71 -28.81
N MET A 623 -12.60 25.46 -28.96
CA MET A 623 -12.49 24.42 -27.94
C MET A 623 -11.31 23.49 -28.25
N ASN A 624 -10.09 23.99 -28.04
CA ASN A 624 -8.89 23.14 -28.00
C ASN A 624 -8.79 22.38 -26.65
N LYS A 625 -7.84 21.45 -26.53
CA LYS A 625 -7.65 20.64 -25.30
C LYS A 625 -7.52 21.48 -24.03
N LYS A 626 -6.81 22.62 -24.09
CA LYS A 626 -6.61 23.50 -22.92
C LYS A 626 -7.91 24.22 -22.55
N SER A 627 -8.62 24.75 -23.53
CA SER A 627 -9.93 25.39 -23.34
C SER A 627 -10.96 24.41 -22.78
N LEU A 628 -11.01 23.18 -23.29
CA LEU A 628 -11.90 22.13 -22.79
C LEU A 628 -11.55 21.73 -21.35
N LYS A 629 -10.27 21.55 -21.04
CA LYS A 629 -9.84 21.25 -19.66
C LYS A 629 -10.23 22.35 -18.68
N ALA A 630 -10.02 23.62 -19.06
CA ALA A 630 -10.42 24.77 -18.24
C ALA A 630 -11.94 24.82 -18.04
N LEU A 631 -12.70 24.62 -19.13
CA LEU A 631 -14.16 24.57 -19.07
C LEU A 631 -14.65 23.45 -18.15
N MET A 632 -14.10 22.24 -18.25
CA MET A 632 -14.47 21.13 -17.37
C MET A 632 -14.12 21.43 -15.91
N ALA A 633 -12.99 22.07 -15.64
CA ALA A 633 -12.62 22.47 -14.28
C ALA A 633 -13.63 23.46 -13.67
N ASP A 634 -14.03 24.47 -14.44
CA ASP A 634 -14.99 25.49 -13.98
C ASP A 634 -16.40 24.91 -13.81
N LEU A 635 -16.81 23.98 -14.68
CA LEU A 635 -18.09 23.27 -14.55
C LEU A 635 -18.13 22.35 -13.32
N ILE A 636 -17.06 21.59 -13.06
CA ILE A 636 -16.96 20.72 -11.87
C ILE A 636 -16.97 21.54 -10.57
N GLU A 637 -16.44 22.76 -10.59
CA GLU A 637 -16.42 23.65 -9.42
C GLU A 637 -17.79 24.26 -9.11
N THR A 638 -18.62 24.47 -10.15
CA THR A 638 -19.91 25.17 -10.03
C THR A 638 -21.12 24.24 -9.96
N HIS A 639 -20.98 22.98 -10.39
CA HIS A 639 -22.08 22.02 -10.48
C HIS A 639 -21.75 20.71 -9.77
N ASP A 640 -22.78 20.04 -9.25
CA ASP A 640 -22.64 18.74 -8.60
C ASP A 640 -22.13 17.66 -9.57
N PHE A 641 -21.39 16.68 -9.04
CA PHE A 641 -20.86 15.55 -9.82
C PHE A 641 -21.93 14.77 -10.60
N ALA A 642 -23.15 14.68 -10.07
CA ALA A 642 -24.27 14.01 -10.74
C ALA A 642 -24.63 14.69 -12.07
N LYS A 643 -24.69 16.02 -12.12
CA LYS A 643 -24.94 16.78 -13.36
C LYS A 643 -23.75 16.70 -14.31
N MET A 644 -22.54 16.67 -13.76
CA MET A 644 -21.31 16.59 -14.55
C MET A 644 -21.19 15.30 -15.34
N LYS A 645 -21.70 14.18 -14.81
CA LYS A 645 -21.77 12.91 -15.53
C LYS A 645 -22.45 13.07 -16.89
N ASP A 646 -23.65 13.66 -16.91
CA ASP A 646 -24.45 13.82 -18.13
C ASP A 646 -23.80 14.81 -19.10
N VAL A 647 -23.18 15.89 -18.59
CA VAL A 647 -22.45 16.87 -19.41
C VAL A 647 -21.27 16.20 -20.11
N LEU A 648 -20.45 15.44 -19.38
CA LEU A 648 -19.30 14.73 -19.92
C LEU A 648 -19.70 13.70 -20.99
N ASP A 649 -20.78 12.95 -20.75
CA ASP A 649 -21.32 12.01 -21.71
C ASP A 649 -21.82 12.70 -22.98
N ARG A 650 -22.52 13.84 -22.87
CA ARG A 650 -22.96 14.63 -24.04
C ARG A 650 -21.78 15.20 -24.83
N VAL A 651 -20.76 15.75 -24.15
CA VAL A 651 -19.55 16.27 -24.80
C VAL A 651 -18.80 15.15 -25.52
N LYS A 652 -18.69 13.97 -24.91
CA LYS A 652 -18.12 12.76 -25.54
C LYS A 652 -18.88 12.41 -26.83
N SER A 653 -20.20 12.27 -26.76
CA SER A 653 -21.03 11.86 -27.90
C SER A 653 -20.94 12.86 -29.05
N LEU A 654 -21.05 14.17 -28.77
CA LEU A 654 -20.87 15.22 -29.77
C LEU A 654 -19.46 15.20 -30.37
N GLY A 655 -18.43 15.07 -29.52
CA GLY A 655 -17.04 15.02 -29.98
C GLY A 655 -16.80 13.87 -30.95
N TYR A 656 -17.29 12.65 -30.66
CA TYR A 656 -17.20 11.53 -31.60
C TYR A 656 -17.99 11.75 -32.88
N GLU A 657 -19.24 12.21 -32.79
CA GLU A 657 -20.08 12.47 -33.96
C GLU A 657 -19.43 13.47 -34.92
N TYR A 658 -18.96 14.61 -34.40
CA TYR A 658 -18.33 15.65 -35.21
C TYR A 658 -16.90 15.31 -35.62
N ALA A 659 -16.18 14.46 -34.88
CA ALA A 659 -14.93 13.89 -35.34
C ALA A 659 -15.15 13.01 -36.58
N THR A 660 -16.19 12.16 -36.58
CA THR A 660 -16.55 11.36 -37.77
C THR A 660 -16.99 12.24 -38.93
N LYS A 661 -17.86 13.23 -38.69
CA LYS A 661 -18.34 14.16 -39.75
C LYS A 661 -17.25 15.07 -40.29
N SER A 662 -16.19 15.33 -39.52
CA SER A 662 -15.07 16.18 -39.98
C SER A 662 -14.36 15.62 -41.21
N GLY A 663 -14.43 14.29 -41.44
CA GLY A 663 -13.75 13.63 -42.56
C GLY A 663 -12.23 13.80 -42.53
N LEU A 664 -11.66 14.19 -41.38
CA LEU A 664 -10.22 14.39 -41.23
C LEU A 664 -9.49 13.07 -41.45
N SER A 665 -8.63 13.06 -42.45
CA SER A 665 -7.76 11.94 -42.77
C SER A 665 -6.32 12.42 -42.84
N TRP A 666 -5.38 11.50 -42.66
CA TRP A 666 -3.95 11.79 -42.76
C TRP A 666 -3.39 11.05 -43.97
N GLY A 667 -3.08 11.80 -45.03
CA GLY A 667 -2.44 11.31 -46.24
C GLY A 667 -0.95 11.69 -46.33
N TYR A 668 -0.24 11.01 -47.24
CA TYR A 668 1.16 11.34 -47.58
C TYR A 668 1.32 12.77 -48.13
N ALA A 669 0.29 13.27 -48.81
CA ALA A 669 0.27 14.61 -49.40
C ALA A 669 0.21 15.74 -48.35
N ASP A 670 -0.40 15.50 -47.19
CA ASP A 670 -0.57 16.51 -46.12
C ASP A 670 0.76 16.93 -45.45
N LEU A 671 1.82 16.15 -45.64
CA LEU A 671 3.14 16.41 -45.09
C LEU A 671 3.99 17.19 -46.09
N VAL A 672 3.89 18.52 -46.12
CA VAL A 672 4.69 19.33 -47.06
C VAL A 672 6.11 19.56 -46.53
N VAL A 673 7.11 19.19 -47.33
CA VAL A 673 8.53 19.45 -47.04
C VAL A 673 8.84 20.91 -47.46
N PRO A 674 9.43 21.74 -46.58
CA PRO A 674 9.81 23.11 -46.94
C PRO A 674 10.84 23.14 -48.06
N LYS A 675 10.67 24.03 -49.05
CA LYS A 675 11.63 24.18 -50.16
C LYS A 675 12.95 24.79 -49.68
N GLU A 676 12.86 25.65 -48.67
CA GLU A 676 13.96 26.35 -48.01
C GLU A 676 14.85 25.40 -47.21
N LYS A 677 14.40 24.16 -46.95
CA LYS A 677 15.15 23.16 -46.19
C LYS A 677 16.56 22.94 -46.76
N GLU A 678 16.68 22.78 -48.07
CA GLU A 678 17.99 22.55 -48.71
C GLU A 678 18.95 23.72 -48.53
N GLU A 679 18.45 24.96 -48.57
CA GLU A 679 19.26 26.16 -48.38
C GLU A 679 19.76 26.29 -46.94
N ILE A 680 18.89 25.98 -45.96
CA ILE A 680 19.25 25.98 -44.53
C ILE A 680 20.33 24.93 -44.26
N ILE A 681 20.21 23.72 -44.80
CA ILE A 681 21.21 22.66 -44.64
C ILE A 681 22.54 23.05 -45.29
N LYS A 682 22.53 23.64 -46.49
CA LYS A 682 23.74 24.11 -47.17
C LYS A 682 24.45 25.20 -46.35
N THR A 683 23.69 26.10 -45.73
CA THR A 683 24.24 27.15 -44.86
C THR A 683 24.88 26.53 -43.61
N ALA A 684 24.17 25.61 -42.94
CA ALA A 684 24.69 24.92 -41.76
C ALA A 684 25.97 24.12 -42.05
N ASN A 685 26.04 23.42 -43.19
CA ASN A 685 27.24 22.68 -43.58
C ASN A 685 28.44 23.59 -43.79
N LYS A 686 28.27 24.77 -44.43
CA LYS A 686 29.35 25.75 -44.60
C LYS A 686 29.85 26.31 -43.27
N GLU A 687 28.93 26.57 -42.33
CA GLU A 687 29.31 27.00 -40.98
C GLU A 687 30.09 25.90 -40.25
N VAL A 688 29.66 24.64 -40.35
CA VAL A 688 30.35 23.49 -39.77
C VAL A 688 31.75 23.29 -40.38
N GLU A 689 31.89 23.40 -41.71
CA GLU A 689 33.20 23.36 -42.40
C GLU A 689 34.13 24.45 -41.86
N THR A 690 33.64 25.68 -41.70
CA THR A 690 34.41 26.79 -41.13
C THR A 690 34.89 26.48 -39.70
N ILE A 691 34.06 25.82 -38.88
CA ILE A 691 34.44 25.39 -37.52
C ILE A 691 35.50 24.29 -37.55
N TYR A 692 35.40 23.33 -38.48
CA TYR A 692 36.43 22.31 -38.67
C TYR A 692 37.75 22.92 -39.16
N ASP A 693 37.72 23.91 -40.04
CA ASP A 693 38.92 24.64 -40.49
C ASP A 693 39.57 25.41 -39.33
N GLN A 694 38.77 26.07 -38.48
CA GLN A 694 39.28 26.75 -37.28
C GLN A 694 39.93 25.76 -36.29
N TYR A 695 39.35 24.57 -36.14
CA TYR A 695 39.93 23.49 -35.34
C TYR A 695 41.24 22.96 -35.94
N GLN A 696 41.30 22.72 -37.25
CA GLN A 696 42.53 22.27 -37.93
C GLN A 696 43.66 23.29 -37.84
N ASN A 697 43.33 24.58 -37.85
CA ASN A 697 44.29 25.68 -37.65
C ASN A 697 44.66 25.90 -36.17
N GLY A 698 44.09 25.13 -35.24
CA GLY A 698 44.40 25.20 -33.80
C GLY A 698 43.74 26.37 -33.05
N PHE A 699 42.75 27.04 -33.63
CA PHE A 699 42.04 28.16 -32.98
C PHE A 699 40.95 27.71 -32.00
N LEU A 700 40.49 26.45 -32.09
CA LEU A 700 39.48 25.87 -31.22
C LEU A 700 39.99 24.58 -30.59
N THR A 701 39.55 24.31 -29.37
CA THR A 701 39.69 22.98 -28.76
C THR A 701 38.65 22.01 -29.32
N ASP A 702 38.84 20.69 -29.13
CA ASP A 702 37.88 19.69 -29.61
C ASP A 702 36.51 19.80 -28.91
N GLU A 703 36.50 20.18 -27.62
CA GLU A 703 35.25 20.41 -26.87
C GLU A 703 34.50 21.66 -27.40
N GLU A 704 35.20 22.78 -27.64
CA GLU A 704 34.58 23.98 -28.21
C GLU A 704 34.09 23.76 -29.64
N ARG A 705 34.83 23.01 -30.45
CA ARG A 705 34.41 22.57 -31.79
C ARG A 705 33.11 21.76 -31.69
N TYR A 706 33.09 20.75 -30.82
CA TYR A 706 31.94 19.86 -30.60
C TYR A 706 30.68 20.65 -30.22
N ASP A 707 30.77 21.55 -29.23
CA ASP A 707 29.63 22.34 -28.76
C ASP A 707 29.10 23.29 -29.84
N ARG A 708 29.99 23.95 -30.60
CA ARG A 708 29.59 24.84 -31.70
C ARG A 708 28.91 24.08 -32.84
N VAL A 709 29.41 22.91 -33.21
CA VAL A 709 28.78 22.05 -34.24
C VAL A 709 27.36 21.67 -33.81
N ILE A 710 27.16 21.32 -32.55
CA ILE A 710 25.84 21.01 -31.99
C ILE A 710 24.91 22.22 -32.03
N GLU A 711 25.40 23.41 -31.67
CA GLU A 711 24.63 24.65 -31.69
C GLU A 711 24.13 25.00 -33.10
N ILE A 712 25.01 24.89 -34.11
CA ILE A 712 24.67 25.13 -35.53
C ILE A 712 23.53 24.21 -35.96
N TRP A 713 23.64 22.90 -35.67
CA TRP A 713 22.60 21.94 -36.03
C TRP A 713 21.29 22.11 -35.26
N HIS A 714 21.35 22.58 -34.02
CA HIS A 714 20.15 22.97 -33.27
C HIS A 714 19.44 24.17 -33.89
N LYS A 715 20.20 25.20 -34.30
CA LYS A 715 19.67 26.38 -34.97
C LYS A 715 19.02 26.01 -36.31
N ALA A 716 19.71 25.24 -37.15
CA ALA A 716 19.18 24.76 -38.42
C ALA A 716 17.87 23.96 -38.25
N LYS A 717 17.80 23.08 -37.24
CA LYS A 717 16.56 22.34 -36.92
C LYS A 717 15.42 23.26 -36.51
N ASN A 718 15.69 24.29 -35.71
CA ASN A 718 14.66 25.24 -35.27
C ASN A 718 14.15 26.10 -36.45
N ASP A 719 15.03 26.55 -37.34
CA ASP A 719 14.65 27.31 -38.53
C ASP A 719 13.75 26.48 -39.46
N ILE A 720 14.12 25.21 -39.70
CA ILE A 720 13.28 24.25 -40.43
C ILE A 720 11.94 24.03 -39.71
N ALA A 721 11.96 23.91 -38.38
CA ALA A 721 10.73 23.71 -37.59
C ALA A 721 9.74 24.87 -37.72
N HIS A 722 10.25 26.11 -37.74
CA HIS A 722 9.43 27.30 -37.96
C HIS A 722 8.79 27.28 -39.36
N LYS A 723 9.56 26.92 -40.40
CA LYS A 723 9.05 26.84 -41.77
C LYS A 723 8.01 25.75 -41.98
N VAL A 724 8.20 24.57 -41.39
CA VAL A 724 7.20 23.49 -41.40
C VAL A 724 5.88 23.98 -40.81
N ARG A 725 5.94 24.69 -39.68
CA ARG A 725 4.73 25.21 -39.01
C ARG A 725 4.02 26.28 -39.85
N GLU A 726 4.76 27.22 -40.42
CA GLU A 726 4.23 28.30 -41.27
C GLU A 726 3.47 27.75 -42.49
N ILE A 727 4.04 26.76 -43.17
CA ILE A 727 3.40 26.12 -44.34
C ILE A 727 2.12 25.39 -43.93
N MET A 728 2.17 24.58 -42.86
CA MET A 728 1.01 23.82 -42.40
C MET A 728 -0.14 24.71 -41.93
N GLU A 729 0.17 25.87 -41.34
CA GLU A 729 -0.83 26.86 -40.92
C GLU A 729 -1.51 27.53 -42.12
N LYS A 730 -0.73 27.88 -43.16
CA LYS A 730 -1.26 28.49 -44.37
C LYS A 730 -2.19 27.55 -45.15
N GLU A 731 -1.85 26.27 -45.22
CA GLU A 731 -2.65 25.26 -45.94
C GLU A 731 -3.85 24.77 -45.12
N ASN A 732 -3.87 25.01 -43.80
CA ASN A 732 -4.90 24.56 -42.87
C ASN A 732 -5.29 23.07 -43.06
N ASN A 733 -4.27 22.22 -43.17
CA ASN A 733 -4.44 20.80 -43.47
C ASN A 733 -4.84 19.96 -42.23
N SER A 734 -5.09 18.67 -42.42
CA SER A 734 -5.50 17.77 -41.34
C SER A 734 -4.46 17.65 -40.23
N VAL A 735 -3.17 17.63 -40.58
CA VAL A 735 -2.05 17.51 -39.62
C VAL A 735 -2.00 18.76 -38.72
N TYR A 736 -2.17 19.94 -39.30
CA TYR A 736 -2.30 21.19 -38.55
C TYR A 736 -3.44 21.11 -37.54
N THR A 737 -4.64 20.71 -38.00
CA THR A 737 -5.86 20.63 -37.17
C THR A 737 -5.71 19.66 -36.00
N ILE A 738 -5.09 18.49 -36.20
CA ILE A 738 -4.86 17.48 -35.14
C ILE A 738 -3.92 18.02 -34.05
N ILE A 739 -2.94 18.83 -34.42
CA ILE A 739 -1.89 19.31 -33.51
C ILE A 739 -2.29 20.62 -32.84
N SER A 740 -2.91 21.54 -33.58
CA SER A 740 -3.41 22.82 -33.05
C SER A 740 -4.56 22.62 -32.06
N SER A 741 -5.42 21.62 -32.29
CA SER A 741 -6.45 21.20 -31.32
C SER A 741 -5.86 20.63 -30.02
N GLY A 742 -4.61 20.15 -30.06
CA GLY A 742 -3.98 19.44 -28.95
C GLY A 742 -4.52 18.03 -28.72
N ALA A 743 -5.25 17.47 -29.69
CA ALA A 743 -5.81 16.13 -29.63
C ALA A 743 -4.71 15.04 -29.55
N ARG A 744 -3.70 15.12 -30.43
CA ARG A 744 -2.59 14.15 -30.44
C ARG A 744 -1.33 14.73 -31.04
N GLY A 745 -0.19 14.44 -30.41
CA GLY A 745 1.13 14.86 -30.87
C GLY A 745 1.51 16.27 -30.43
N SER A 746 2.75 16.66 -30.73
CA SER A 746 3.28 18.01 -30.57
C SER A 746 3.92 18.45 -31.89
N TRP A 747 4.36 19.71 -31.97
CA TRP A 747 5.06 20.22 -33.15
C TRP A 747 6.38 19.49 -33.45
N ALA A 748 6.94 18.76 -32.49
CA ALA A 748 8.17 18.00 -32.73
C ALA A 748 7.96 16.83 -33.71
N GLN A 749 6.80 16.17 -33.71
CA GLN A 749 6.55 15.02 -34.58
C GLN A 749 6.42 15.41 -36.07
N PRO A 750 5.61 16.40 -36.48
CA PRO A 750 5.59 16.86 -37.87
C PRO A 750 6.94 17.33 -38.36
N VAL A 751 7.72 17.99 -37.52
CA VAL A 751 9.08 18.42 -37.86
C VAL A 751 9.98 17.24 -38.15
N GLN A 752 9.86 16.12 -37.42
CA GLN A 752 10.57 14.89 -37.75
C GLN A 752 10.05 14.20 -39.02
N LEU A 753 8.76 14.35 -39.33
CA LEU A 753 8.13 13.72 -40.50
C LEU A 753 8.44 14.47 -41.81
N ALA A 754 8.38 15.80 -41.81
CA ALA A 754 8.50 16.64 -43.01
C ALA A 754 9.69 17.62 -43.00
N GLY A 755 10.29 17.88 -41.83
CA GLY A 755 11.46 18.76 -41.70
C GLY A 755 12.76 17.98 -41.71
N MET A 756 13.31 17.72 -40.52
CA MET A 756 14.48 16.88 -40.29
C MET A 756 14.38 16.23 -38.90
N ARG A 757 15.04 15.09 -38.69
CA ARG A 757 15.08 14.46 -37.36
C ARG A 757 16.08 15.17 -36.43
N GLY A 758 17.25 15.53 -36.96
CA GLY A 758 18.31 16.26 -36.26
C GLY A 758 19.24 15.37 -35.44
N LEU A 759 19.85 15.96 -34.42
CA LEU A 759 20.84 15.32 -33.57
C LEU A 759 20.26 14.16 -32.74
N MET A 760 21.06 13.09 -32.57
CA MET A 760 20.67 11.88 -31.84
C MET A 760 21.65 11.59 -30.70
N ALA A 761 21.14 11.05 -29.59
CA ALA A 761 21.96 10.65 -28.46
C ALA A 761 22.58 9.24 -28.67
N SER A 762 23.86 9.13 -28.39
CA SER A 762 24.58 7.85 -28.33
C SER A 762 24.23 7.07 -27.05
N PRO A 763 24.60 5.78 -26.96
CA PRO A 763 24.37 4.98 -25.74
C PRO A 763 25.04 5.57 -24.49
N SER A 764 26.19 6.26 -24.63
CA SER A 764 26.86 6.95 -23.52
C SER A 764 26.11 8.20 -23.06
N GLY A 765 25.17 8.71 -23.86
CA GLY A 765 24.42 9.93 -23.59
C GLY A 765 25.00 11.19 -24.24
N ARG A 766 26.19 11.09 -24.87
CA ARG A 766 26.72 12.17 -25.71
C ARG A 766 25.90 12.31 -26.99
N THR A 767 25.69 13.54 -27.43
CA THR A 767 25.04 13.83 -28.72
C THR A 767 26.00 13.47 -29.85
N ILE A 768 25.49 12.79 -30.88
CA ILE A 768 26.27 12.45 -32.07
C ILE A 768 26.33 13.70 -32.95
N GLU A 769 27.54 14.13 -33.31
CA GLU A 769 27.80 15.35 -34.09
C GLU A 769 27.15 15.32 -35.48
N LEU A 770 27.09 14.13 -36.09
CA LEU A 770 26.42 13.88 -37.36
C LEU A 770 24.89 13.87 -37.16
N PRO A 771 24.15 14.90 -37.60
CA PRO A 771 22.70 14.91 -37.48
C PRO A 771 22.07 13.97 -38.51
N VAL A 772 20.82 13.61 -38.26
CA VAL A 772 19.96 12.98 -39.26
C VAL A 772 19.24 14.10 -40.04
N ILE A 773 19.67 14.32 -41.27
CA ILE A 773 19.19 15.40 -42.15
C ILE A 773 17.88 15.00 -42.81
N SER A 774 17.77 13.73 -43.21
CA SER A 774 16.55 13.18 -43.76
C SER A 774 15.39 13.22 -42.77
N ASN A 775 14.18 13.31 -43.32
CA ASN A 775 12.94 13.13 -42.57
C ASN A 775 12.29 11.77 -42.91
N PHE A 776 11.23 11.41 -42.20
CA PHE A 776 10.54 10.14 -42.46
C PHE A 776 9.79 10.11 -43.79
N LYS A 777 9.44 11.26 -44.37
CA LYS A 777 8.79 11.34 -45.67
C LYS A 777 9.75 11.05 -46.83
N GLU A 778 10.97 11.58 -46.77
CA GLU A 778 12.05 11.36 -47.73
C GLU A 778 12.68 9.96 -47.57
N GLY A 779 12.66 9.43 -46.35
CA GLY A 779 13.32 8.17 -46.01
C GLY A 779 14.74 8.39 -45.46
N LEU A 780 15.12 7.53 -44.52
CA LEU A 780 16.41 7.59 -43.85
C LEU A 780 17.44 6.75 -44.59
N THR A 781 18.67 7.24 -44.70
CA THR A 781 19.79 6.40 -45.16
C THR A 781 20.12 5.31 -44.13
N VAL A 782 20.87 4.28 -44.54
CA VAL A 782 21.25 3.18 -43.64
C VAL A 782 22.02 3.70 -42.41
N LEU A 783 22.93 4.66 -42.60
CA LEU A 783 23.72 5.24 -41.52
C LEU A 783 22.85 6.06 -40.56
N GLU A 784 21.99 6.93 -41.10
CA GLU A 784 21.06 7.73 -40.29
C GLU A 784 20.07 6.86 -39.50
N TYR A 785 19.57 5.79 -40.12
CA TYR A 785 18.70 4.82 -39.45
C TYR A 785 19.46 4.11 -38.32
N PHE A 786 20.69 3.67 -38.58
CA PHE A 786 21.55 3.03 -37.58
C PHE A 786 21.81 3.95 -36.38
N ILE A 787 22.22 5.19 -36.62
CA ILE A 787 22.42 6.22 -35.59
C ILE A 787 21.14 6.42 -34.77
N SER A 788 19.99 6.45 -35.45
CA SER A 788 18.70 6.58 -34.79
C SER A 788 18.39 5.42 -33.82
N THR A 789 18.85 4.20 -34.11
CA THR A 789 18.52 3.02 -33.29
C THR A 789 19.11 3.11 -31.88
N HIS A 790 20.25 3.80 -31.72
CA HIS A 790 20.89 3.98 -30.41
C HIS A 790 19.99 4.75 -29.44
N GLY A 791 19.47 5.90 -29.87
CA GLY A 791 18.57 6.72 -29.07
C GLY A 791 17.26 6.00 -28.74
N ALA A 792 16.66 5.31 -29.72
CA ALA A 792 15.40 4.58 -29.53
C ALA A 792 15.54 3.40 -28.55
N ARG A 793 16.61 2.60 -28.69
CA ARG A 793 16.89 1.47 -27.79
C ARG A 793 17.19 1.93 -26.37
N LYS A 794 18.00 2.99 -26.21
CA LYS A 794 18.30 3.57 -24.91
C LYS A 794 17.03 4.09 -24.23
N GLY A 795 16.18 4.82 -24.95
CA GLY A 795 14.91 5.31 -24.41
C GLY A 795 14.00 4.17 -23.91
N SER A 796 13.92 3.06 -24.66
CA SER A 796 13.13 1.88 -24.27
C SER A 796 13.71 1.20 -23.02
N ALA A 797 15.03 1.03 -22.95
CA ALA A 797 15.71 0.45 -21.80
C ALA A 797 15.59 1.32 -20.54
N ASP A 798 15.79 2.65 -20.69
CA ASP A 798 15.69 3.60 -19.59
C ASP A 798 14.26 3.67 -19.04
N THR A 799 13.24 3.59 -19.90
CA THR A 799 11.84 3.55 -19.47
C THR A 799 11.56 2.34 -18.58
N ALA A 800 12.08 1.16 -18.96
CA ALA A 800 11.95 -0.05 -18.15
C ALA A 800 12.68 0.06 -16.79
N LEU A 801 13.91 0.58 -16.77
CA LEU A 801 14.70 0.76 -15.55
C LEU A 801 14.10 1.81 -14.60
N ARG A 802 13.66 2.96 -15.14
CA ARG A 802 13.06 4.06 -14.38
C ARG A 802 11.76 3.64 -13.70
N THR A 803 10.97 2.78 -14.35
CA THR A 803 9.73 2.24 -13.78
C THR A 803 9.98 1.50 -12.46
N ALA A 804 11.06 0.70 -12.38
CA ALA A 804 11.41 -0.01 -11.15
C ALA A 804 11.83 0.94 -10.02
N SER A 805 12.61 1.97 -10.34
CA SER A 805 13.06 2.98 -9.36
C SER A 805 11.90 3.84 -8.84
N ALA A 806 11.01 4.29 -9.72
CA ALA A 806 9.82 5.06 -9.35
C ALA A 806 8.88 4.25 -8.44
N GLY A 807 8.62 2.98 -8.77
CA GLY A 807 7.81 2.10 -7.93
C GLY A 807 8.46 1.83 -6.56
N TYR A 808 9.78 1.73 -6.50
CA TYR A 808 10.51 1.58 -5.24
C TYR A 808 10.41 2.83 -4.35
N LEU A 809 10.59 4.01 -4.93
CA LEU A 809 10.45 5.28 -4.20
C LEU A 809 9.02 5.45 -3.69
N THR A 810 8.02 5.20 -4.55
CA THR A 810 6.60 5.25 -4.17
C THR A 810 6.32 4.35 -2.97
N ARG A 811 6.84 3.13 -2.99
CA ARG A 811 6.70 2.22 -1.84
C ARG A 811 7.35 2.77 -0.56
N ARG A 812 8.55 3.34 -0.65
CA ARG A 812 9.20 3.95 0.52
C ARG A 812 8.40 5.13 1.08
N LEU A 813 7.79 5.93 0.20
CA LEU A 813 6.92 7.03 0.61
C LEU A 813 5.69 6.49 1.33
N VAL A 814 5.01 5.48 0.77
CA VAL A 814 3.88 4.80 1.42
C VAL A 814 4.30 4.20 2.76
N ASP A 815 5.41 3.46 2.85
CA ASP A 815 5.88 2.85 4.10
C ASP A 815 6.14 3.91 5.21
N VAL A 816 6.47 5.17 4.86
CA VAL A 816 6.68 6.26 5.82
C VAL A 816 5.38 7.01 6.14
N SER A 817 4.46 7.16 5.17
CA SER A 817 3.25 7.97 5.31
C SER A 817 1.97 7.17 5.54
N GLN A 818 2.02 5.83 5.60
CA GLN A 818 0.83 4.97 5.71
C GLN A 818 0.03 5.22 6.99
N ASP A 819 0.71 5.49 8.10
CA ASP A 819 0.07 5.75 9.40
C ASP A 819 -0.37 7.21 9.57
N VAL A 820 -0.11 8.07 8.58
CA VAL A 820 -0.48 9.48 8.58
C VAL A 820 -1.94 9.60 8.16
N VAL A 821 -2.82 9.63 9.16
CA VAL A 821 -4.28 9.70 8.99
C VAL A 821 -4.86 10.95 9.66
N ILE A 822 -6.00 11.43 9.17
CA ILE A 822 -6.73 12.52 9.81
C ILE A 822 -7.49 11.96 11.01
N ARG A 823 -7.25 12.47 12.22
CA ARG A 823 -7.87 11.95 13.46
C ARG A 823 -8.69 12.95 14.26
N GLU A 824 -8.48 14.24 14.03
CA GLU A 824 -9.14 15.31 14.79
C GLU A 824 -9.48 16.48 13.87
N GLU A 825 -10.50 17.25 14.22
CA GLU A 825 -10.94 18.42 13.43
C GLU A 825 -9.88 19.53 13.45
N ASP A 826 -9.39 19.89 14.65
CA ASP A 826 -8.50 21.03 14.85
C ASP A 826 -7.54 20.82 16.03
N CYS A 827 -6.22 20.84 15.76
CA CYS A 827 -5.17 20.76 16.78
C CYS A 827 -4.99 22.05 17.60
N LYS A 828 -5.68 23.15 17.24
CA LYS A 828 -5.59 24.49 17.85
C LYS A 828 -4.17 25.08 17.89
N SER A 829 -3.27 24.59 17.03
CA SER A 829 -1.91 25.14 16.91
C SER A 829 -1.95 26.59 16.47
N LYS A 830 -1.13 27.41 17.13
CA LYS A 830 -0.86 28.82 16.75
C LYS A 830 0.36 28.95 15.86
N GLU A 831 1.00 27.84 15.50
CA GLU A 831 2.19 27.80 14.65
C GLU A 831 1.79 27.40 13.23
N GLY A 832 2.30 28.15 12.25
CA GLY A 832 2.06 27.93 10.83
C GLY A 832 3.33 28.07 10.01
N ILE A 833 3.19 27.94 8.70
CA ILE A 833 4.24 28.23 7.73
C ILE A 833 3.92 29.53 7.01
N THR A 834 4.94 30.33 6.72
CA THR A 834 4.79 31.53 5.89
C THR A 834 5.04 31.15 4.44
N ALA A 835 4.06 31.40 3.58
CA ALA A 835 4.19 31.24 2.14
C ALA A 835 4.55 32.59 1.50
N TYR A 836 5.75 32.68 0.93
CA TYR A 836 6.21 33.88 0.22
C TYR A 836 5.85 33.83 -1.27
N ARG A 837 5.52 34.99 -1.84
CA ARG A 837 5.35 35.19 -3.28
C ARG A 837 6.67 35.06 -4.04
N ALA A 838 7.79 35.40 -3.41
CA ALA A 838 9.12 35.27 -3.99
C ALA A 838 9.44 33.81 -4.39
N ASP A 839 9.19 32.85 -3.49
CA ASP A 839 9.37 31.42 -3.78
C ASP A 839 8.57 30.96 -5.00
N ALA A 840 7.36 31.49 -5.18
CA ALA A 840 6.50 31.12 -6.31
C ALA A 840 7.08 31.63 -7.63
N LYS A 841 7.69 32.82 -7.63
CA LYS A 841 8.42 33.37 -8.79
C LYS A 841 9.67 32.55 -9.12
N GLU A 842 10.43 32.10 -8.12
CA GLU A 842 11.61 31.24 -8.34
C GLU A 842 11.24 29.90 -9.00
N ILE A 843 10.11 29.32 -8.60
CA ILE A 843 9.63 28.03 -9.12
C ILE A 843 8.79 28.22 -10.41
N ASN A 844 8.61 29.47 -10.87
CA ASN A 844 7.80 29.84 -12.03
C ASN A 844 6.35 29.32 -11.92
N GLN A 845 5.73 29.47 -10.75
CA GLN A 845 4.36 29.10 -10.44
C GLN A 845 3.55 30.30 -9.92
N ALA A 846 2.24 30.32 -10.20
CA ALA A 846 1.35 31.34 -9.68
C ALA A 846 1.20 31.20 -8.15
N PHE A 847 1.15 32.33 -7.44
CA PHE A 847 1.03 32.31 -5.97
C PHE A 847 -0.28 31.66 -5.52
N ALA A 848 -1.36 31.84 -6.32
CA ALA A 848 -2.66 31.23 -6.11
C ALA A 848 -2.62 29.70 -5.92
N VAL A 849 -1.78 28.99 -6.70
CA VAL A 849 -1.69 27.52 -6.67
C VAL A 849 -1.12 27.02 -5.33
N LYS A 850 -0.22 27.77 -4.71
CA LYS A 850 0.38 27.43 -3.41
C LYS A 850 -0.59 27.64 -2.25
N LEU A 851 -1.54 28.57 -2.40
CA LEU A 851 -2.51 28.97 -1.38
C LEU A 851 -3.80 28.15 -1.41
N PHE A 852 -4.22 27.71 -2.60
CA PHE A 852 -5.48 27.01 -2.81
C PHE A 852 -5.66 25.80 -1.87
N GLY A 853 -6.82 25.72 -1.21
CA GLY A 853 -7.20 24.62 -0.33
C GLY A 853 -6.53 24.61 1.05
N ARG A 854 -5.76 25.64 1.41
CA ARG A 854 -5.12 25.79 2.72
C ARG A 854 -5.98 26.62 3.67
N HIS A 855 -5.81 26.41 4.99
CA HIS A 855 -6.42 27.27 6.00
C HIS A 855 -5.46 28.39 6.40
N THR A 856 -5.99 29.59 6.54
CA THR A 856 -5.25 30.75 7.04
C THR A 856 -5.01 30.65 8.54
N LEU A 857 -3.84 31.11 9.00
CA LEU A 857 -3.57 31.25 10.43
C LEU A 857 -4.03 32.62 10.95
N ASN A 858 -3.78 33.67 10.16
CA ASN A 858 -4.16 35.06 10.45
C ASN A 858 -5.02 35.62 9.31
N ASP A 859 -5.70 36.74 9.58
CA ASP A 859 -6.44 37.48 8.55
C ASP A 859 -5.49 37.94 7.44
N ILE A 860 -5.85 37.65 6.18
CA ILE A 860 -5.14 38.15 5.01
C ILE A 860 -5.74 39.50 4.65
N LYS A 861 -4.91 40.55 4.66
CA LYS A 861 -5.34 41.93 4.41
C LYS A 861 -4.62 42.51 3.21
N ASP A 862 -5.38 43.20 2.36
CA ASP A 862 -4.86 44.10 1.33
C ASP A 862 -5.18 45.53 1.78
N GLY A 863 -4.18 46.22 2.34
CA GLY A 863 -4.38 47.50 3.03
C GLY A 863 -5.34 47.39 4.23
N LYS A 864 -6.52 48.02 4.13
CA LYS A 864 -7.58 48.00 5.17
C LYS A 864 -8.66 46.95 4.94
N SER A 865 -8.75 46.35 3.75
CA SER A 865 -9.73 45.31 3.42
C SER A 865 -9.21 43.93 3.79
N ILE A 866 -10.01 43.15 4.51
CA ILE A 866 -9.74 41.74 4.79
C ILE A 866 -10.20 40.93 3.59
N LEU A 867 -9.28 40.19 2.96
CA LEU A 867 -9.58 39.31 1.83
C LEU A 867 -10.11 37.96 2.31
N VAL A 868 -9.50 37.37 3.35
CA VAL A 868 -9.87 36.08 3.96
C VAL A 868 -9.64 36.17 5.47
N LYS A 869 -10.58 35.69 6.29
CA LYS A 869 -10.42 35.72 7.76
C LYS A 869 -9.54 34.58 8.26
N ALA A 870 -8.99 34.73 9.46
CA ALA A 870 -8.23 33.70 10.15
C ALA A 870 -9.05 32.42 10.34
N GLY A 871 -8.47 31.26 10.01
CA GLY A 871 -9.10 29.96 10.14
C GLY A 871 -10.08 29.60 9.03
N GLU A 872 -10.31 30.48 8.05
CA GLU A 872 -11.06 30.17 6.84
C GLU A 872 -10.18 29.46 5.81
N ILE A 873 -10.83 28.69 4.94
CA ILE A 873 -10.17 28.00 3.84
C ILE A 873 -10.05 28.91 2.63
N ILE A 874 -8.89 28.88 1.97
CA ILE A 874 -8.63 29.67 0.76
C ILE A 874 -9.26 28.93 -0.43
N THR A 875 -10.37 29.46 -0.93
CA THR A 875 -11.00 28.97 -2.17
C THR A 875 -10.22 29.42 -3.41
N LYS A 876 -10.56 28.88 -4.59
CA LYS A 876 -9.91 29.30 -5.86
C LYS A 876 -10.17 30.77 -6.15
N ALA A 877 -11.40 31.23 -5.93
CA ALA A 877 -11.77 32.64 -6.07
C ALA A 877 -10.95 33.54 -5.12
N ASP A 878 -10.74 33.11 -3.87
CA ASP A 878 -9.95 33.88 -2.90
C ASP A 878 -8.46 33.85 -3.24
N SER A 879 -7.95 32.72 -3.73
CA SER A 879 -6.57 32.60 -4.19
C SER A 879 -6.24 33.56 -5.35
N LEU A 880 -7.19 33.76 -6.28
CA LEU A 880 -7.05 34.72 -7.38
C LEU A 880 -7.14 36.17 -6.91
N LYS A 881 -8.00 36.48 -5.94
CA LYS A 881 -8.02 37.81 -5.29
C LYS A 881 -6.68 38.11 -4.62
N ILE A 882 -6.09 37.14 -3.92
CA ILE A 882 -4.79 37.30 -3.27
C ILE A 882 -3.68 37.46 -4.31
N ASP A 883 -3.68 36.70 -5.40
CA ASP A 883 -2.66 36.82 -6.44
C ASP A 883 -2.70 38.17 -7.15
N ASN A 884 -3.90 38.72 -7.38
CA ASN A 884 -4.13 40.06 -7.93
C ASN A 884 -3.89 41.20 -6.93
N SER A 885 -3.75 40.89 -5.63
CA SER A 885 -3.45 41.86 -4.58
C SER A 885 -1.94 42.09 -4.42
N GLY A 886 -1.55 43.13 -3.67
CA GLY A 886 -0.16 43.43 -3.33
C GLY A 886 0.44 42.58 -2.19
N VAL A 887 -0.23 41.50 -1.75
CA VAL A 887 0.22 40.69 -0.60
C VAL A 887 1.44 39.84 -0.95
N ASP A 888 2.54 40.04 -0.21
CA ASP A 888 3.83 39.35 -0.44
C ASP A 888 3.99 38.05 0.37
N GLU A 889 3.35 37.94 1.54
CA GLU A 889 3.44 36.78 2.41
C GLU A 889 2.08 36.43 3.04
N VAL A 890 1.83 35.13 3.24
CA VAL A 890 0.61 34.61 3.87
C VAL A 890 0.98 33.55 4.91
N GLN A 891 0.45 33.66 6.12
CA GLN A 891 0.61 32.63 7.15
C GLN A 891 -0.49 31.56 7.04
N LEU A 892 -0.07 30.31 6.89
CA LEU A 892 -0.93 29.17 6.64
C LEU A 892 -0.74 28.09 7.70
N ARG A 893 -1.81 27.35 7.97
CA ARG A 893 -1.70 26.09 8.72
C ARG A 893 -1.05 25.02 7.85
N SER A 894 -0.28 24.13 8.48
CA SER A 894 0.47 23.08 7.80
C SER A 894 0.41 21.75 8.56
N PRO A 895 0.48 20.61 7.87
CA PRO A 895 0.71 19.31 8.49
C PRO A 895 1.97 19.26 9.36
N ILE A 896 3.01 20.04 9.00
CA ILE A 896 4.31 20.04 9.68
C ILE A 896 4.23 20.69 11.06
N THR A 897 3.41 21.75 11.20
CA THR A 897 3.21 22.49 12.47
C THR A 897 1.99 21.99 13.26
N CYS A 898 1.43 20.85 12.86
CA CYS A 898 0.28 20.24 13.51
C CYS A 898 0.69 19.65 14.86
N GLN A 899 -0.03 20.02 15.92
CA GLN A 899 0.25 19.57 17.30
C GLN A 899 -0.53 18.30 17.70
N SER A 900 -1.14 17.60 16.73
CA SER A 900 -1.81 16.33 17.00
C SER A 900 -0.80 15.26 17.41
N LEU A 901 -1.10 14.51 18.47
CA LEU A 901 -0.23 13.45 18.98
C LEU A 901 -0.18 12.23 18.05
N THR A 902 -1.29 11.92 17.38
CA THR A 902 -1.40 10.78 16.47
C THR A 902 -2.12 11.22 15.18
N GLY A 903 -1.38 11.33 14.09
CA GLY A 903 -1.92 11.76 12.79
C GLY A 903 -1.90 13.27 12.60
N ILE A 904 -2.83 13.79 11.80
CA ILE A 904 -2.93 15.23 11.46
C ILE A 904 -4.38 15.69 11.70
N CYS A 905 -4.58 16.96 12.03
CA CYS A 905 -5.92 17.54 12.07
C CYS A 905 -6.42 18.01 10.70
N LYS A 906 -7.73 17.98 10.48
CA LYS A 906 -8.37 18.41 9.23
C LYS A 906 -7.98 19.83 8.82
N LYS A 907 -8.01 20.79 9.75
CA LYS A 907 -7.65 22.20 9.45
C LYS A 907 -6.18 22.40 9.06
N CYS A 908 -5.25 21.62 9.63
CA CYS A 908 -3.83 21.69 9.24
C CYS A 908 -3.58 21.04 7.89
N TYR A 909 -4.38 20.05 7.49
CA TYR A 909 -4.29 19.45 6.17
C TYR A 909 -4.84 20.38 5.09
N GLY A 910 -6.10 20.81 5.25
CA GLY A 910 -6.83 21.64 4.29
C GLY A 910 -7.91 20.87 3.54
N PHE A 911 -7.97 21.05 2.22
CA PHE A 911 -8.99 20.51 1.33
C PHE A 911 -8.69 19.09 0.85
N ASP A 912 -9.72 18.28 0.59
CA ASP A 912 -9.56 17.11 -0.28
C ASP A 912 -9.64 17.56 -1.74
N LEU A 913 -8.50 17.54 -2.42
CA LEU A 913 -8.40 17.91 -3.83
C LEU A 913 -9.17 16.93 -4.75
N GLY A 914 -9.48 15.72 -4.30
CA GLY A 914 -10.23 14.74 -5.08
C GLY A 914 -11.74 14.99 -5.11
N GLU A 915 -12.30 15.56 -4.04
CA GLU A 915 -13.74 15.86 -3.93
C GLU A 915 -14.03 17.36 -4.05
N ASN A 916 -12.99 18.20 -4.05
CA ASN A 916 -13.12 19.66 -4.01
C ASN A 916 -14.03 20.11 -2.85
N SER A 917 -13.90 19.43 -1.71
CA SER A 917 -14.68 19.63 -0.49
C SER A 917 -13.76 19.64 0.73
N SER A 918 -14.27 20.17 1.85
CA SER A 918 -13.56 20.01 3.13
C SER A 918 -13.53 18.53 3.48
N LEU A 919 -12.38 18.00 3.91
CA LEU A 919 -12.25 16.60 4.33
C LEU A 919 -13.44 16.17 5.19
N SER A 920 -14.22 15.18 4.78
CA SER A 920 -15.18 14.58 5.69
C SER A 920 -14.42 13.70 6.68
N PHE A 921 -14.87 13.67 7.94
CA PHE A 921 -14.67 12.44 8.70
C PHE A 921 -15.56 11.44 7.98
N THR A 922 -14.99 10.66 7.06
CA THR A 922 -15.56 9.36 6.84
C THR A 922 -15.48 8.68 8.20
N LEU A 923 -16.60 8.67 8.92
CA LEU A 923 -16.95 7.56 9.78
C LEU A 923 -16.95 6.33 8.86
N THR A 924 -15.76 5.86 8.47
CA THR A 924 -15.49 4.46 8.69
C THR A 924 -15.54 4.32 10.20
N ASP A 925 -16.77 4.26 10.73
CA ASP A 925 -17.02 3.36 11.83
C ASP A 925 -16.33 2.08 11.39
N TYR A 926 -15.16 1.84 11.97
CA TYR A 926 -14.62 0.51 12.00
C TYR A 926 -15.65 -0.26 12.82
N TYR A 927 -16.72 -0.70 12.15
CA TYR A 927 -17.47 -1.87 12.53
C TYR A 927 -16.45 -3.01 12.43
N PHE A 928 -15.63 -3.12 13.47
CA PHE A 928 -15.05 -4.40 13.83
C PHE A 928 -16.25 -5.33 13.98
N PRO A 929 -16.37 -6.41 13.17
CA PRO A 929 -17.47 -7.37 13.30
C PRO A 929 -17.30 -8.25 14.57
N GLY A 930 -16.98 -7.64 15.71
CA GLY A 930 -16.62 -8.35 16.94
C GLY A 930 -16.24 -7.47 18.14
N ALA A 931 -16.11 -6.15 18.02
CA ALA A 931 -15.89 -5.26 19.16
C ALA A 931 -17.16 -4.42 19.41
N GLY A 932 -18.10 -4.99 20.17
CA GLY A 932 -19.24 -4.23 20.73
C GLY A 932 -20.65 -4.64 20.30
N SER A 933 -20.83 -5.66 19.44
CA SER A 933 -22.17 -6.11 19.02
C SER A 933 -22.76 -7.25 19.86
N GLU A 934 -22.30 -7.45 21.09
CA GLU A 934 -23.03 -8.27 22.09
C GLU A 934 -23.78 -7.39 23.12
N TRP A 935 -23.48 -6.09 23.19
CA TRP A 935 -24.25 -5.14 24.02
C TRP A 935 -25.22 -4.27 23.20
N LEU A 936 -25.03 -4.18 21.88
CA LEU A 936 -25.94 -3.51 20.94
C LEU A 936 -26.86 -4.47 20.17
N ASN A 937 -26.73 -5.79 20.39
CA ASN A 937 -27.72 -6.82 20.02
C ASN A 937 -28.62 -7.16 21.22
N SER A 938 -29.19 -6.13 21.84
CA SER A 938 -30.46 -6.30 22.52
C SER A 938 -31.50 -5.62 21.65
N ASP A 939 -32.57 -6.35 21.32
CA ASP A 939 -33.64 -6.02 20.38
C ASP A 939 -34.47 -4.75 20.74
N PHE A 940 -33.86 -3.68 21.27
CA PHE A 940 -34.56 -2.60 21.98
C PHE A 940 -33.96 -1.21 21.75
N HIS A 941 -33.81 -0.79 20.49
CA HIS A 941 -33.58 0.62 20.17
C HIS A 941 -34.66 1.13 19.21
N TYR A 942 -35.75 1.67 19.79
CA TYR A 942 -36.86 2.28 19.07
C TYR A 942 -36.60 3.78 18.91
N PHE A 943 -36.46 4.25 17.67
CA PHE A 943 -36.59 5.68 17.36
C PHE A 943 -38.03 5.91 16.89
N GLU A 944 -38.87 6.40 17.81
CA GLU A 944 -40.30 6.64 17.57
C GLU A 944 -40.61 8.14 17.59
N PRO A 945 -41.16 8.72 16.52
CA PRO A 945 -41.81 10.02 16.63
C PRO A 945 -43.06 9.85 17.51
N MET A 946 -43.06 10.51 18.68
CA MET A 946 -44.15 10.51 19.66
C MET A 946 -44.87 11.86 19.69
N VAL A 947 -46.19 11.84 19.75
CA VAL A 947 -47.05 13.00 19.98
C VAL A 947 -47.84 12.77 21.26
N SER A 948 -47.72 13.68 22.23
CA SER A 948 -48.47 13.62 23.49
C SER A 948 -49.38 14.83 23.67
N LEU A 949 -50.56 14.59 24.22
CA LEU A 949 -51.61 15.56 24.51
C LEU A 949 -52.03 15.39 25.97
N GLY A 950 -51.69 16.36 26.81
CA GLY A 950 -52.05 16.40 28.23
C GLY A 950 -53.22 17.34 28.50
N LEU A 951 -54.24 16.86 29.22
CA LEU A 951 -55.37 17.64 29.72
C LEU A 951 -55.53 17.40 31.22
N GLY A 952 -54.88 18.24 32.02
CA GLY A 952 -54.86 18.12 33.48
C GLY A 952 -54.13 16.86 33.94
N LYS A 953 -54.80 16.02 34.74
CA LYS A 953 -54.26 14.73 35.20
C LYS A 953 -54.33 13.62 34.17
N PHE A 954 -54.91 13.87 32.99
CA PHE A 954 -55.06 12.90 31.92
C PHE A 954 -54.04 13.17 30.81
N SER A 955 -53.38 12.14 30.32
CA SER A 955 -52.50 12.20 29.16
C SER A 955 -52.97 11.22 28.09
N LEU A 956 -52.80 11.61 26.83
CA LEU A 956 -52.94 10.72 25.68
C LEU A 956 -51.64 10.80 24.87
N LEU A 957 -51.09 9.67 24.49
CA LEU A 957 -49.85 9.56 23.76
C LEU A 957 -50.05 8.69 22.53
N GLY A 958 -49.58 9.14 21.37
CA GLY A 958 -49.53 8.37 20.14
C GLY A 958 -48.07 8.24 19.68
N ALA A 959 -47.63 7.04 19.36
CA ALA A 959 -46.28 6.75 18.86
C ALA A 959 -46.36 5.94 17.57
N TYR A 960 -45.52 6.28 16.58
CA TYR A 960 -45.38 5.47 15.36
C TYR A 960 -44.11 4.60 15.45
N MET A 961 -44.29 3.29 15.42
CA MET A 961 -43.20 2.32 15.49
C MET A 961 -42.66 2.02 14.09
N THR A 962 -41.53 2.66 13.74
CA THR A 962 -40.94 2.65 12.40
C THR A 962 -40.59 1.26 11.84
N ASN A 963 -40.27 0.27 12.69
CA ASN A 963 -39.94 -1.09 12.26
C ASN A 963 -41.16 -2.01 12.09
N LEU A 964 -42.31 -1.67 12.70
CA LEU A 964 -43.54 -2.47 12.62
C LEU A 964 -44.60 -1.83 11.71
N GLU A 965 -44.32 -0.62 11.20
CA GLU A 965 -45.27 0.22 10.45
C GLU A 965 -46.61 0.44 11.17
N ASP A 966 -46.59 0.51 12.51
CA ASP A 966 -47.80 0.51 13.33
C ASP A 966 -47.87 1.68 14.34
N ILE A 967 -49.09 1.99 14.79
CA ILE A 967 -49.38 3.13 15.68
C ILE A 967 -49.83 2.62 17.06
N TYR A 968 -49.04 2.98 18.09
CA TYR A 968 -49.38 2.73 19.49
C TYR A 968 -50.07 3.95 20.11
N PHE A 969 -51.15 3.72 20.85
CA PHE A 969 -51.86 4.74 21.62
C PHE A 969 -51.87 4.40 23.11
N GLU A 970 -51.53 5.35 23.96
CA GLU A 970 -51.54 5.22 25.41
C GLU A 970 -52.37 6.31 26.07
N ALA A 971 -53.24 5.95 27.00
CA ALA A 971 -53.96 6.87 27.87
C ALA A 971 -53.43 6.75 29.30
N GLY A 972 -52.96 7.85 29.86
CA GLY A 972 -52.42 7.94 31.22
C GLY A 972 -53.30 8.79 32.15
N LEU A 973 -53.31 8.44 33.43
CA LEU A 973 -53.90 9.20 34.54
C LEU A 973 -52.87 9.36 35.67
N GLU A 974 -52.52 10.59 35.98
CA GLU A 974 -51.65 10.92 37.11
C GLU A 974 -52.42 10.93 38.45
N VAL A 975 -51.97 10.11 39.39
CA VAL A 975 -52.52 10.01 40.75
C VAL A 975 -51.37 10.15 41.76
N GLY A 976 -51.06 11.40 42.14
CA GLY A 976 -49.97 11.70 43.07
C GLY A 976 -48.61 11.64 42.39
N SER A 977 -47.64 10.88 42.96
CA SER A 977 -46.31 10.66 42.37
C SER A 977 -46.24 9.45 41.44
N VAL A 978 -47.40 8.94 41.02
CA VAL A 978 -47.55 7.70 40.25
C VAL A 978 -48.51 7.95 39.09
N SER A 979 -48.13 7.51 37.91
CA SER A 979 -48.95 7.53 36.70
C SER A 979 -49.45 6.12 36.40
N LEU A 980 -50.78 5.98 36.28
CA LEU A 980 -51.44 4.79 35.77
C LEU A 980 -51.63 4.97 34.27
N PHE A 981 -51.28 3.99 33.46
CA PHE A 981 -51.48 4.07 32.01
C PHE A 981 -52.04 2.78 31.42
N ALA A 982 -52.79 2.91 30.34
CA ALA A 982 -53.32 1.82 29.55
C ALA A 982 -53.06 2.10 28.07
N GLY A 983 -52.36 1.21 27.37
CA GLY A 983 -52.01 1.43 25.96
C GLY A 983 -52.28 0.26 25.02
N ALA A 984 -52.75 0.59 23.82
CA ALA A 984 -53.18 -0.30 22.74
C ALA A 984 -52.32 -0.06 21.49
N GLY A 985 -51.82 -1.14 20.88
CA GLY A 985 -51.16 -1.13 19.58
C GLY A 985 -51.03 -2.57 19.07
N ASP A 986 -50.92 -2.76 17.76
CA ASP A 986 -50.71 -4.08 17.19
C ASP A 986 -49.24 -4.49 17.42
N GLY A 987 -49.03 -5.72 17.87
CA GLY A 987 -47.67 -6.28 17.97
C GLY A 987 -46.76 -5.71 19.07
N ALA A 988 -47.26 -4.92 20.03
CA ALA A 988 -46.49 -4.61 21.23
C ALA A 988 -46.46 -5.83 22.17
N TYR A 989 -45.50 -6.73 21.90
CA TYR A 989 -45.08 -7.89 22.71
C TYR A 989 -45.84 -9.22 22.55
N THR A 990 -46.63 -9.43 21.50
CA THR A 990 -47.15 -10.76 21.10
C THR A 990 -46.79 -11.10 19.67
N MET A 991 -46.14 -12.24 19.44
CA MET A 991 -45.72 -12.72 18.10
C MET A 991 -46.89 -13.05 17.14
N ASP A 992 -48.14 -12.99 17.59
CA ASP A 992 -49.27 -13.62 16.89
C ASP A 992 -50.27 -12.65 16.22
N GLY A 993 -49.96 -11.35 16.15
CA GLY A 993 -50.66 -10.39 15.26
C GLY A 993 -52.19 -10.33 15.40
N LYS A 994 -52.72 -10.34 16.62
CA LYS A 994 -54.15 -10.12 16.90
C LYS A 994 -54.33 -8.90 17.80
N PHE A 995 -55.23 -8.00 17.38
CA PHE A 995 -55.72 -6.88 18.17
C PHE A 995 -56.17 -7.35 19.56
N SER A 996 -55.43 -6.96 20.60
CA SER A 996 -55.86 -7.13 21.99
C SER A 996 -55.55 -5.87 22.81
N ILE A 997 -56.56 -5.35 23.50
CA ILE A 997 -56.41 -4.37 24.58
C ILE A 997 -55.58 -5.04 25.69
N CYS A 998 -54.63 -4.46 26.43
CA CYS A 998 -53.80 -3.25 26.36
C CYS A 998 -52.78 -3.46 27.50
N ASN A 999 -51.52 -3.06 27.34
CA ASN A 999 -50.57 -3.03 28.46
C ASN A 999 -51.11 -2.11 29.56
N LEU A 1000 -51.29 -2.65 30.77
CA LEU A 1000 -51.70 -1.89 31.96
C LEU A 1000 -50.45 -1.63 32.80
N GLY A 1001 -50.13 -0.36 33.00
CA GLY A 1001 -48.88 0.04 33.61
C GLY A 1001 -49.05 1.00 34.78
N ILE A 1002 -48.16 0.86 35.75
CA ILE A 1002 -47.94 1.83 36.81
C ILE A 1002 -46.51 2.32 36.68
N SER A 1003 -46.33 3.62 36.45
CA SER A 1003 -45.02 4.25 36.37
C SER A 1003 -44.84 5.30 37.45
N THR A 1004 -43.60 5.46 37.90
CA THR A 1004 -43.18 6.54 38.78
C THR A 1004 -41.82 7.04 38.32
N SER A 1005 -41.58 8.34 38.46
CA SER A 1005 -40.30 8.94 38.12
C SER A 1005 -39.77 9.71 39.32
N LYS A 1006 -38.45 9.67 39.49
CA LYS A 1006 -37.74 10.40 40.53
C LYS A 1006 -36.48 11.01 39.95
N GLU A 1007 -36.29 12.30 40.15
CA GLU A 1007 -35.03 12.96 39.81
C GLU A 1007 -33.96 12.61 40.84
N ILE A 1008 -32.84 12.09 40.33
CA ILE A 1008 -31.63 11.85 41.11
C ILE A 1008 -30.64 12.96 40.76
N LYS A 1009 -30.38 13.87 41.71
CA LYS A 1009 -29.30 14.85 41.55
C LYS A 1009 -27.94 14.13 41.58
N ILE A 1010 -27.18 14.25 40.49
CA ILE A 1010 -25.81 13.73 40.40
C ILE A 1010 -24.80 14.83 40.75
N THR A 1011 -25.08 16.08 40.36
CA THR A 1011 -24.34 17.28 40.78
C THR A 1011 -25.31 18.44 41.03
N ASP A 1012 -24.81 19.57 41.53
CA ASP A 1012 -25.63 20.78 41.73
C ASP A 1012 -26.22 21.35 40.43
N SER A 1013 -25.64 21.02 39.28
CA SER A 1013 -26.06 21.48 37.95
C SER A 1013 -26.65 20.39 37.06
N PHE A 1014 -26.73 19.14 37.52
CA PHE A 1014 -27.20 18.00 36.71
C PHE A 1014 -27.99 16.99 37.55
N SER A 1015 -29.27 16.80 37.19
CA SER A 1015 -30.16 15.76 37.70
C SER A 1015 -30.57 14.81 36.59
N LEU A 1016 -30.62 13.52 36.91
CA LEU A 1016 -31.08 12.47 36.02
C LEU A 1016 -32.46 11.99 36.48
N PRO A 1017 -33.51 12.17 35.66
CA PRO A 1017 -34.79 11.56 35.93
C PRO A 1017 -34.69 10.05 35.68
N VAL A 1018 -34.90 9.27 36.74
CA VAL A 1018 -35.01 7.82 36.66
C VAL A 1018 -36.49 7.45 36.79
N SER A 1019 -37.02 6.73 35.82
CA SER A 1019 -38.37 6.20 35.84
C SER A 1019 -38.36 4.69 36.06
N GLY A 1020 -39.33 4.20 36.84
CA GLY A 1020 -39.61 2.79 37.00
C GLY A 1020 -41.07 2.54 36.63
N SER A 1021 -41.30 1.57 35.77
CA SER A 1021 -42.62 1.18 35.29
C SER A 1021 -42.82 -0.31 35.49
N VAL A 1022 -43.99 -0.69 35.96
CA VAL A 1022 -44.44 -2.08 36.03
C VAL A 1022 -45.60 -2.23 35.06
N ILE A 1023 -45.46 -3.15 34.10
CA ILE A 1023 -46.41 -3.36 33.00
C ILE A 1023 -46.91 -4.80 33.04
N LEU A 1024 -48.23 -4.94 33.05
CA LEU A 1024 -48.92 -6.21 32.91
C LEU A 1024 -49.58 -6.28 31.53
N ASN A 1025 -49.33 -7.37 30.81
CA ASN A 1025 -50.13 -7.72 29.64
C ASN A 1025 -51.19 -8.77 30.05
N PRO A 1026 -52.47 -8.38 30.16
CA PRO A 1026 -53.52 -9.29 30.61
C PRO A 1026 -53.83 -10.42 29.61
N SER A 1027 -53.43 -10.28 28.33
CA SER A 1027 -53.64 -11.31 27.31
C SER A 1027 -52.61 -12.43 27.35
N THR A 1028 -51.38 -12.15 27.80
CA THR A 1028 -50.28 -13.12 27.86
C THR A 1028 -49.91 -13.55 29.29
N GLU A 1029 -50.53 -12.94 30.30
CA GLU A 1029 -50.16 -13.06 31.72
C GLU A 1029 -48.69 -12.72 32.02
N GLN A 1030 -48.02 -11.99 31.11
CA GLN A 1030 -46.62 -11.58 31.28
C GLN A 1030 -46.50 -10.29 32.09
N PHE A 1031 -45.44 -10.25 32.90
CA PHE A 1031 -45.13 -9.14 33.81
C PHE A 1031 -43.76 -8.55 33.45
N HIS A 1032 -43.73 -7.26 33.16
CA HIS A 1032 -42.50 -6.54 32.79
C HIS A 1032 -42.20 -5.44 33.79
N ILE A 1033 -40.93 -5.34 34.20
CA ILE A 1033 -40.41 -4.22 34.98
C ILE A 1033 -39.44 -3.47 34.08
N VAL A 1034 -39.76 -2.22 33.78
CA VAL A 1034 -38.96 -1.36 32.91
C VAL A 1034 -38.38 -0.24 33.76
N VAL A 1035 -37.05 -0.10 33.73
CA VAL A 1035 -36.36 1.03 34.38
C VAL A 1035 -35.77 1.89 33.28
N GLY A 1036 -36.27 3.13 33.18
CA GLY A 1036 -35.83 4.11 32.20
C GLY A 1036 -34.92 5.15 32.83
N ILE A 1037 -33.87 5.53 32.12
CA ILE A 1037 -33.03 6.69 32.44
C ILE A 1037 -33.10 7.60 31.21
N SER A 1038 -33.73 8.77 31.34
CA SER A 1038 -33.72 9.77 30.27
C SER A 1038 -32.46 10.61 30.39
N LEU A 1039 -31.56 10.46 29.41
CA LEU A 1039 -30.29 11.18 29.29
C LEU A 1039 -30.47 12.56 28.64
#